data_AF-A0A8J4G475-F1
#
_entry.id   AF-A0A8J4G475-F1
#
_cell.length_a   1.000
_cell.length_b   1.000
_cell.length_c   1.000
_cell.angle_alpha   90.00
_cell.angle_beta   90.00
_cell.angle_gamma   90.00
#
_symmetry.space_group_name_H-M   'P 1'
#
loop_
_entity.id
_entity.type
_entity.pdbx_description
1 polymer ?
#
loop_
_entity_poly.entity_id
_entity_poly.type
_entity_poly.pdbx_seq_one_letter_code
_entity_poly.pdbx_strand_id
1 'polypeptide(L)'
;MLLSPGQFCLRPLSCHPGLRRQRAPTYHFGANLKAKNDIITSKHSLFIPNIYLEGANKVNRQALQAVGRDDGPWDALALGAALRVPPPAARALAAALKNAEDLPRGATVDEISKRCVILQKELNLDPIQVARMVTLQPAFLACHTATIRSRAQRLAFVLSIGNTSPARDSGYEVTSGAASLARGIPSKAGQGGHAPPAISTTEKRANTVPVGAACPQLLRHLAVDTLAVAPSSNDNTSATGRDAGPAAQKDASITTQAALELIARQPALLEMPMDRLVTRCTDLAEMLDVAPYDTCHCLTRMRSEELARMLQASQLVIQESWLGLVTAVASLQQPGLYGPFPSAPAIYNGHGVLEASAYTPFSRGPGRKLHDKGSSVNTASVSTQTENYKPPRPALRNDQRIDVLLPVSAERAAQRMVLLCPQLLMLPPGWVQASALHLRSLLGLTPAGLRRLMVRSPRLLLLPKRHREDALQALVDELALRQSEDAARLVSQQPNLLKWTPDGLRGKLAEMAGALGLSHRGVARLCRNQPALLAMSSQSLALKLQWLQRMLRLADADAARRLVLRQPGVLSMSSSTMERKVRLLAYGLGLTNVFVAAAPGPPGASTSVAQAAAATNITASATGGTSKYMSHTDTTSPTALAPAAPRGHRRIVLQTVLRLVVAEPTLLTMRVDAMPRRIEQLAEALNATTLHEARAMVLECPRLLLVQRAMLHYRLQELAWGLDAPPWAVKRLVRARPRAFFLPLQELREALARAEATGSGQGVHRRKMQVAAALKALAADDGELLDVGLDQDGAPNQLA
;
A
#
# COMPACT_ATOMS: atom_id res chain seq x y z
N MET A 1 -5.11 60.44 33.77
CA MET A 1 -3.89 59.62 33.60
C MET A 1 -4.20 58.59 32.52
N LEU A 2 -3.96 58.95 31.26
CA LEU A 2 -2.78 58.64 30.41
C LEU A 2 -2.85 57.19 29.88
N LEU A 3 -2.69 56.84 28.60
CA LEU A 3 -2.65 57.47 27.26
C LEU A 3 -2.45 56.27 26.27
N SER A 4 -2.89 56.36 25.01
CA SER A 4 -2.42 55.52 23.87
C SER A 4 -0.95 55.92 23.48
N PRO A 5 -0.28 55.55 22.34
CA PRO A 5 -0.63 54.76 21.12
C PRO A 5 0.55 53.96 20.43
N GLY A 6 0.35 53.51 19.16
CA GLY A 6 1.40 53.30 18.12
C GLY A 6 1.42 51.87 17.52
N GLN A 7 1.04 51.53 16.28
CA GLN A 7 1.33 52.04 14.91
C GLN A 7 2.82 52.20 14.58
N PHE A 8 3.38 51.21 13.87
CA PHE A 8 4.62 51.35 13.09
C PHE A 8 4.35 51.04 11.62
N CYS A 9 4.48 52.07 10.79
CA CYS A 9 4.61 51.99 9.34
C CYS A 9 6.08 51.72 8.98
N LEU A 10 6.34 50.87 7.99
CA LEU A 10 7.59 50.92 7.21
C LEU A 10 7.27 50.95 5.72
N ARG A 11 7.89 51.93 5.07
CA ARG A 11 7.74 52.40 3.69
C ARG A 11 8.13 51.37 2.62
N PRO A 12 7.63 51.52 1.37
CA PRO A 12 8.22 50.89 0.19
C PRO A 12 9.38 51.74 -0.35
N LEU A 13 10.49 51.10 -0.70
CA LEU A 13 11.59 51.72 -1.45
C LEU A 13 11.46 51.38 -2.94
N SER A 14 11.49 52.43 -3.75
CA SER A 14 11.50 52.41 -5.22
C SER A 14 12.93 52.50 -5.78
N CYS A 15 13.12 51.85 -6.93
CA CYS A 15 14.05 52.14 -8.03
C CYS A 15 15.59 52.11 -7.82
N HIS A 16 16.25 51.14 -8.48
CA HIS A 16 17.26 51.45 -9.51
C HIS A 16 17.43 50.28 -10.52
N PRO A 17 17.76 50.55 -11.80
CA PRO A 17 17.87 49.57 -12.87
C PRO A 17 19.33 49.18 -13.17
N GLY A 18 19.54 48.00 -13.75
CA GLY A 18 20.77 47.69 -14.48
C GLY A 18 21.19 46.24 -14.39
N LEU A 19 21.00 45.49 -15.49
CA LEU A 19 22.07 44.85 -16.27
C LEU A 19 21.55 43.68 -17.13
N ARG A 20 21.65 43.89 -18.44
CA ARG A 20 22.05 42.95 -19.50
C ARG A 20 21.33 41.59 -19.56
N ARG A 21 20.30 41.53 -20.42
CA ARG A 21 19.89 40.32 -21.15
C ARG A 21 21.03 39.91 -22.10
N GLN A 22 21.66 38.76 -21.84
CA GLN A 22 22.33 38.00 -22.89
C GLN A 22 21.28 37.21 -23.68
N ARG A 23 21.18 37.52 -24.97
CA ARG A 23 20.47 36.71 -25.97
C ARG A 23 21.30 35.46 -26.25
N ALA A 24 20.65 34.30 -26.28
CA ALA A 24 21.14 33.10 -26.92
C ALA A 24 20.11 32.64 -27.98
N PRO A 25 20.56 31.95 -29.05
CA PRO A 25 20.00 32.12 -30.39
C PRO A 25 18.82 31.20 -30.68
N THR A 26 17.82 31.76 -31.36
CA THR A 26 16.78 31.04 -32.09
C THR A 26 17.38 30.40 -33.35
N TYR A 27 17.41 29.07 -33.39
CA TYR A 27 17.60 28.32 -34.63
C TYR A 27 16.29 28.32 -35.42
N HIS A 28 16.32 28.97 -36.59
CA HIS A 28 15.31 28.81 -37.63
C HIS A 28 15.56 27.50 -38.38
N PHE A 29 14.59 26.58 -38.34
CA PHE A 29 14.43 25.57 -39.38
C PHE A 29 13.10 25.86 -40.08
N GLY A 30 13.19 26.39 -41.29
CA GLY A 30 12.06 26.48 -42.21
C GLY A 30 11.92 25.17 -42.96
N ALA A 31 10.71 24.62 -43.00
CA ALA A 31 10.27 23.76 -44.09
C ALA A 31 8.76 23.86 -44.23
N ASN A 32 8.37 24.41 -45.38
CA ASN A 32 7.03 24.44 -45.94
C ASN A 32 6.35 23.07 -45.90
N LEU A 33 5.07 23.05 -45.54
CA LEU A 33 4.09 22.17 -46.17
C LEU A 33 2.68 22.78 -46.02
N LYS A 34 2.20 23.33 -47.14
CA LYS A 34 0.79 23.64 -47.40
C LYS A 34 -0.04 22.36 -47.19
N ALA A 35 -1.11 22.44 -46.42
CA ALA A 35 -2.24 21.54 -46.57
C ALA A 35 -3.54 22.25 -46.19
N LYS A 36 -4.54 22.03 -47.04
CA LYS A 36 -5.85 22.69 -47.12
C LYS A 36 -6.68 22.50 -45.85
N ASN A 37 -7.33 23.59 -45.43
CA ASN A 37 -8.48 23.54 -44.53
C ASN A 37 -9.72 23.16 -45.36
N ASP A 38 -10.18 21.92 -45.20
CA ASP A 38 -11.56 21.55 -45.54
C ASP A 38 -12.34 21.31 -44.24
N ILE A 39 -13.36 22.14 -44.07
CA ILE A 39 -14.39 22.07 -43.05
C ILE A 39 -15.29 20.89 -43.38
N ILE A 40 -15.28 19.84 -42.55
CA ILE A 40 -16.34 18.83 -42.54
C ILE A 40 -16.89 18.72 -41.12
N THR A 41 -18.04 19.34 -40.93
CA THR A 41 -19.01 19.00 -39.89
C THR A 41 -19.51 17.59 -40.14
N SER A 42 -19.24 16.63 -39.24
CA SER A 42 -20.04 15.40 -39.19
C SER A 42 -20.44 15.07 -37.75
N LYS A 43 -21.76 15.04 -37.56
CA LYS A 43 -22.44 14.37 -36.45
C LYS A 43 -22.21 12.87 -36.63
N HIS A 44 -21.54 12.23 -35.68
CA HIS A 44 -21.65 10.78 -35.51
C HIS A 44 -21.93 10.44 -34.05
N SER A 45 -23.17 10.02 -33.83
CA SER A 45 -23.64 9.26 -32.68
C SER A 45 -22.88 7.94 -32.59
N LEU A 46 -22.02 7.79 -31.58
CA LEU A 46 -21.42 6.50 -31.22
C LEU A 46 -22.43 5.72 -30.36
N PHE A 47 -23.20 4.85 -31.03
CA PHE A 47 -23.84 3.69 -30.42
C PHE A 47 -22.87 2.51 -30.60
N ILE A 48 -22.30 1.99 -29.52
CA ILE A 48 -21.51 0.75 -29.53
C ILE A 48 -22.37 -0.32 -28.84
N PRO A 49 -22.92 -1.31 -29.56
CA PRO A 49 -23.39 -2.52 -28.92
C PRO A 49 -22.25 -3.55 -28.88
N ASN A 50 -22.03 -4.06 -27.67
CA ASN A 50 -21.19 -5.22 -27.39
C ASN A 50 -21.91 -6.46 -27.97
N ILE A 51 -21.42 -7.00 -29.09
CA ILE A 51 -21.92 -8.26 -29.67
C ILE A 51 -20.78 -9.28 -29.72
N TYR A 52 -21.11 -10.45 -29.18
CA TYR A 52 -20.39 -11.70 -29.03
C TYR A 52 -19.31 -12.05 -30.08
N LEU A 53 -18.09 -12.33 -29.58
CA LEU A 53 -16.96 -12.94 -30.30
C LEU A 53 -17.04 -14.48 -30.22
N GLU A 54 -17.94 -15.11 -30.98
CA GLU A 54 -17.88 -16.58 -31.19
C GLU A 54 -17.76 -16.99 -32.67
N GLY A 55 -17.91 -16.07 -33.63
CA GLY A 55 -17.93 -16.41 -35.07
C GLY A 55 -16.61 -16.24 -35.85
N ALA A 56 -15.56 -15.63 -35.29
CA ALA A 56 -14.40 -15.14 -36.08
C ALA A 56 -13.19 -16.10 -36.17
N ASN A 57 -13.32 -17.38 -35.81
CA ASN A 57 -12.15 -18.26 -35.61
C ASN A 57 -11.58 -18.95 -36.87
N LYS A 58 -12.26 -18.94 -38.02
CA LYS A 58 -11.76 -19.64 -39.23
C LYS A 58 -11.02 -18.73 -40.23
N VAL A 59 -11.46 -17.48 -40.41
CA VAL A 59 -10.89 -16.58 -41.44
C VAL A 59 -9.55 -15.97 -40.99
N ASN A 60 -9.30 -15.83 -39.69
CA ASN A 60 -8.06 -15.24 -39.18
C ASN A 60 -6.87 -16.21 -39.13
N ARG A 61 -7.10 -17.52 -39.30
CA ARG A 61 -6.05 -18.55 -39.22
C ARG A 61 -5.07 -18.50 -40.39
N GLN A 62 -5.54 -18.14 -41.59
CA GLN A 62 -4.69 -18.05 -42.79
C GLN A 62 -3.85 -16.76 -42.81
N ALA A 63 -4.35 -15.64 -42.25
CA ALA A 63 -3.58 -14.40 -42.11
C ALA A 63 -2.46 -14.49 -41.06
N LEU A 64 -2.62 -15.35 -40.04
CA LEU A 64 -1.62 -15.58 -38.99
C LEU A 64 -0.47 -16.51 -39.41
N GLN A 65 -0.64 -17.31 -40.47
CA GLN A 65 0.38 -18.28 -40.92
C GLN A 65 1.56 -17.66 -41.66
N ALA A 66 1.45 -16.42 -42.16
CA ALA A 66 2.49 -15.74 -42.91
C ALA A 66 3.43 -14.86 -42.06
N VAL A 67 3.25 -14.83 -40.73
CA VAL A 67 4.06 -14.00 -39.81
C VAL A 67 5.05 -14.90 -39.07
N GLY A 68 6.06 -15.38 -39.80
CA GLY A 68 7.17 -16.16 -39.25
C GLY A 68 8.49 -15.57 -39.72
N ARG A 69 9.35 -15.20 -38.75
CA ARG A 69 10.77 -14.76 -38.70
C ARG A 69 11.52 -14.18 -39.92
N ASP A 70 10.95 -14.08 -41.11
CA ASP A 70 11.57 -13.47 -42.29
C ASP A 70 11.30 -11.95 -42.29
N ASP A 71 11.71 -11.27 -41.21
CA ASP A 71 11.71 -9.80 -40.98
C ASP A 71 10.50 -9.16 -40.27
N GLY A 72 9.42 -9.90 -40.00
CA GLY A 72 8.24 -9.38 -39.29
C GLY A 72 8.41 -9.29 -37.75
N PRO A 73 8.09 -8.17 -37.08
CA PRO A 73 8.05 -8.12 -35.61
C PRO A 73 6.95 -9.03 -35.06
N TRP A 74 7.21 -9.72 -33.93
CA TRP A 74 6.21 -10.49 -33.19
C TRP A 74 4.98 -9.62 -32.90
N ASP A 75 3.82 -9.96 -33.47
CA ASP A 75 2.59 -9.22 -33.21
C ASP A 75 2.07 -9.53 -31.80
N ALA A 76 2.22 -8.56 -30.91
CA ALA A 76 1.76 -8.63 -29.53
C ALA A 76 0.24 -8.79 -29.41
N LEU A 77 -0.55 -8.30 -30.38
CA LEU A 77 -2.01 -8.46 -30.37
C LEU A 77 -2.38 -9.91 -30.70
N ALA A 78 -1.76 -10.49 -31.73
CA ALA A 78 -1.92 -11.90 -32.08
C ALA A 78 -1.53 -12.81 -30.91
N LEU A 79 -0.37 -12.58 -30.28
CA LEU A 79 0.07 -13.34 -29.10
C LEU A 79 -0.89 -13.18 -27.91
N GLY A 80 -1.35 -11.96 -27.64
CA GLY A 80 -2.28 -11.68 -26.55
C GLY A 80 -3.62 -12.38 -26.74
N ALA A 81 -4.16 -12.36 -27.96
CA ALA A 81 -5.40 -13.05 -28.31
C ALA A 81 -5.26 -14.57 -28.23
N ALA A 82 -4.16 -15.11 -28.78
CA ALA A 82 -3.90 -16.55 -28.80
C ALA A 82 -3.71 -17.14 -27.39
N LEU A 83 -3.04 -16.41 -26.50
CA LEU A 83 -2.74 -16.85 -25.14
C LEU A 83 -3.77 -16.40 -24.10
N ARG A 84 -4.74 -15.55 -24.47
CA ARG A 84 -5.66 -14.89 -23.53
C ARG A 84 -4.94 -14.07 -22.44
N VAL A 85 -3.82 -13.45 -22.81
CA VAL A 85 -2.97 -12.67 -21.92
C VAL A 85 -3.26 -11.17 -22.12
N PRO A 86 -3.33 -10.36 -21.06
CA PRO A 86 -3.62 -8.94 -21.22
C PRO A 86 -2.53 -8.23 -22.05
N PRO A 87 -2.87 -7.16 -22.80
CA PRO A 87 -1.96 -6.50 -23.74
C PRO A 87 -0.57 -6.10 -23.19
N PRO A 88 -0.40 -5.68 -21.92
CA PRO A 88 0.93 -5.39 -21.38
C PRO A 88 1.83 -6.62 -21.30
N ALA A 89 1.29 -7.77 -20.87
CA ALA A 89 2.06 -9.00 -20.77
C ALA A 89 2.33 -9.61 -22.15
N ALA A 90 1.40 -9.48 -23.10
CA ALA A 90 1.63 -9.88 -24.48
C ALA A 90 2.74 -9.06 -25.17
N ARG A 91 2.81 -7.74 -24.92
CA ARG A 91 3.91 -6.89 -25.41
C ARG A 91 5.26 -7.25 -24.80
N ALA A 92 5.30 -7.52 -23.50
CA ALA A 92 6.51 -7.96 -22.82
C ALA A 92 7.01 -9.30 -23.38
N LEU A 93 6.09 -10.24 -23.59
CA LEU A 93 6.38 -11.54 -24.20
C LEU A 93 6.92 -11.38 -25.63
N ALA A 94 6.26 -10.59 -26.48
CA ALA A 94 6.70 -10.34 -27.85
C ALA A 94 8.11 -9.70 -27.89
N ALA A 95 8.40 -8.76 -26.99
CA ALA A 95 9.72 -8.16 -26.87
C ALA A 95 10.79 -9.15 -26.40
N ALA A 96 10.47 -10.02 -25.43
CA ALA A 96 11.39 -11.06 -24.96
C ALA A 96 11.67 -12.10 -26.06
N LEU A 97 10.64 -12.55 -26.79
CA LEU A 97 10.80 -13.46 -27.92
C LEU A 97 11.61 -12.85 -29.06
N LYS A 98 11.51 -11.54 -29.28
CA LYS A 98 12.35 -10.83 -30.28
C LYS A 98 13.84 -10.92 -29.94
N ASN A 99 14.18 -10.84 -28.66
CA ASN A 99 15.57 -10.82 -28.19
C ASN A 99 16.14 -12.23 -27.91
N ALA A 100 15.33 -13.28 -28.04
CA ALA A 100 15.75 -14.64 -27.72
C ALA A 100 16.50 -15.27 -28.90
N GLU A 101 17.81 -15.44 -28.75
CA GLU A 101 18.67 -16.11 -29.73
C GLU A 101 18.37 -17.62 -29.81
N ASP A 102 18.01 -18.23 -28.67
CA ASP A 102 17.83 -19.67 -28.51
C ASP A 102 16.45 -20.21 -28.95
N LEU A 103 15.59 -19.37 -29.54
CA LEU A 103 14.32 -19.86 -30.10
C LEU A 103 14.61 -20.78 -31.29
N PRO A 104 13.93 -21.95 -31.38
CA PRO A 104 14.08 -22.85 -32.52
C PRO A 104 13.92 -22.05 -33.82
N ARG A 105 14.90 -22.17 -34.72
CA ARG A 105 14.87 -21.48 -36.01
C ARG A 105 13.58 -21.89 -36.74
N GLY A 106 12.75 -20.91 -37.10
CA GLY A 106 11.45 -21.14 -37.75
C GLY A 106 10.23 -21.26 -36.81
N ALA A 107 10.38 -21.10 -35.48
CA ALA A 107 9.23 -21.17 -34.58
C ALA A 107 8.15 -20.13 -34.94
N THR A 108 6.96 -20.60 -35.30
CA THR A 108 5.83 -19.74 -35.66
C THR A 108 5.05 -19.25 -34.43
N VAL A 109 4.28 -18.17 -34.56
CA VAL A 109 3.37 -17.69 -33.49
C VAL A 109 2.43 -18.80 -33.04
N ASP A 110 1.95 -19.65 -33.95
CA ASP A 110 1.06 -20.77 -33.66
C ASP A 110 1.77 -21.86 -32.85
N GLU A 111 3.04 -22.17 -33.15
CA GLU A 111 3.84 -23.13 -32.37
C GLU A 111 4.12 -22.63 -30.95
N ILE A 112 4.50 -21.36 -30.80
CA ILE A 112 4.71 -20.77 -29.46
C ILE A 112 3.41 -20.76 -28.68
N SER A 113 2.31 -20.36 -29.32
CA SER A 113 0.97 -20.37 -28.72
C SER A 113 0.59 -21.78 -28.25
N LYS A 114 0.75 -22.79 -29.10
CA LYS A 114 0.52 -24.20 -28.76
C LYS A 114 1.35 -24.63 -27.56
N ARG A 115 2.65 -24.31 -27.53
CA ARG A 115 3.52 -24.65 -26.39
C ARG A 115 3.11 -23.96 -25.10
N CYS A 116 2.73 -22.68 -25.15
CA CYS A 116 2.21 -21.98 -23.98
C CYS A 116 0.88 -22.59 -23.48
N VAL A 117 -0.02 -23.00 -24.37
CA VAL A 117 -1.27 -23.69 -23.99
C VAL A 117 -0.98 -25.06 -23.36
N ILE A 118 0.01 -25.79 -23.88
CA ILE A 118 0.46 -27.05 -23.28
C ILE A 118 1.01 -26.78 -21.87
N LEU A 119 1.89 -25.79 -21.70
CA LEU A 119 2.42 -25.39 -20.38
C LEU A 119 1.29 -25.00 -19.42
N GLN A 120 0.30 -24.26 -19.90
CA GLN A 120 -0.86 -23.84 -19.10
C GLN A 120 -1.64 -25.05 -18.58
N LYS A 121 -2.00 -25.99 -19.48
CA LYS A 121 -2.79 -27.17 -19.14
C LYS A 121 -2.02 -28.16 -18.27
N GLU A 122 -0.77 -28.46 -18.65
CA GLU A 122 0.05 -29.43 -17.94
C GLU A 122 0.48 -28.92 -16.56
N LEU A 123 0.85 -27.64 -16.44
CA LEU A 123 1.33 -27.09 -15.16
C LEU A 123 0.21 -26.47 -14.32
N ASN A 124 -1.04 -26.48 -14.82
CA ASN A 124 -2.18 -25.81 -14.18
C ASN A 124 -1.86 -24.36 -13.79
N LEU A 125 -1.18 -23.63 -14.68
CA LEU A 125 -0.79 -22.24 -14.48
C LEU A 125 -1.79 -21.30 -15.16
N ASP A 126 -1.98 -20.11 -14.61
CA ASP A 126 -2.72 -19.05 -15.27
C ASP A 126 -1.96 -18.54 -16.52
N PRO A 127 -2.62 -18.11 -17.61
CA PRO A 127 -1.94 -17.57 -18.79
C PRO A 127 -0.94 -16.46 -18.48
N ILE A 128 -1.21 -15.63 -17.46
CA ILE A 128 -0.28 -14.56 -17.04
C ILE A 128 0.99 -15.15 -16.43
N GLN A 129 0.88 -16.24 -15.66
CA GLN A 129 2.03 -16.94 -15.09
C GLN A 129 2.89 -17.57 -16.19
N VAL A 130 2.27 -18.24 -17.17
CA VAL A 130 3.00 -18.81 -18.32
C VAL A 130 3.68 -17.71 -19.14
N ALA A 131 2.95 -16.65 -19.48
CA ALA A 131 3.52 -15.52 -20.22
C ALA A 131 4.69 -14.89 -19.48
N ARG A 132 4.60 -14.72 -18.16
CA ARG A 132 5.69 -14.21 -17.33
C ARG A 132 6.89 -15.15 -17.34
N MET A 133 6.66 -16.45 -17.18
CA MET A 133 7.73 -17.46 -17.18
C MET A 133 8.51 -17.44 -18.50
N VAL A 134 7.81 -17.40 -19.64
CA VAL A 134 8.42 -17.32 -20.98
C VAL A 134 9.08 -15.96 -21.24
N THR A 135 8.49 -14.86 -20.75
CA THR A 135 9.07 -13.52 -20.89
C THR A 135 10.41 -13.39 -20.16
N LEU A 136 10.51 -13.98 -18.97
CA LEU A 136 11.74 -13.93 -18.18
C LEU A 136 12.82 -14.87 -18.73
N GLN A 137 12.41 -16.00 -19.33
CA GLN A 137 13.34 -16.97 -19.89
C GLN A 137 12.70 -17.76 -21.05
N PRO A 138 12.86 -17.27 -22.29
CA PRO A 138 12.26 -17.88 -23.50
C PRO A 138 12.69 -19.33 -23.74
N ALA A 139 13.87 -19.74 -23.25
CA ALA A 139 14.36 -21.12 -23.30
C ALA A 139 13.39 -22.15 -22.68
N PHE A 140 12.44 -21.73 -21.83
CA PHE A 140 11.40 -22.65 -21.31
C PHE A 140 10.50 -23.23 -22.37
N LEU A 141 10.35 -22.58 -23.51
CA LEU A 141 9.60 -23.16 -24.61
C LEU A 141 10.25 -24.46 -25.11
N ALA A 142 11.56 -24.66 -24.93
CA ALA A 142 12.26 -25.89 -25.30
C ALA A 142 12.29 -26.95 -24.17
N CYS A 143 11.92 -26.59 -22.94
CA CYS A 143 11.97 -27.51 -21.80
C CYS A 143 10.76 -28.44 -21.78
N HIS A 144 10.99 -29.73 -21.52
CA HIS A 144 9.91 -30.71 -21.42
C HIS A 144 9.07 -30.45 -20.15
N THR A 145 7.74 -30.48 -20.28
CA THR A 145 6.81 -30.21 -19.15
C THR A 145 7.03 -31.16 -17.98
N ALA A 146 7.34 -32.43 -18.26
CA ALA A 146 7.71 -33.43 -17.25
C ALA A 146 8.93 -33.01 -16.42
N THR A 147 9.94 -32.37 -17.02
CA THR A 147 11.13 -31.88 -16.32
C THR A 147 10.76 -30.76 -15.35
N ILE A 148 9.92 -29.81 -15.79
CA ILE A 148 9.44 -28.71 -14.95
C ILE A 148 8.63 -29.27 -13.78
N ARG A 149 7.70 -30.20 -14.03
CA ARG A 149 6.85 -30.82 -12.99
C ARG A 149 7.68 -31.64 -12.01
N SER A 150 8.56 -32.51 -12.49
CA SER A 150 9.47 -33.30 -11.64
C SER A 150 10.30 -32.38 -10.73
N ARG A 151 10.79 -31.28 -11.29
CA ARG A 151 11.56 -30.30 -10.53
C ARG A 151 10.74 -29.54 -9.50
N ALA A 152 9.49 -29.17 -9.82
CA ALA A 152 8.57 -28.56 -8.88
C ALA A 152 8.18 -29.53 -7.75
N GLN A 153 7.97 -30.81 -8.04
CA GLN A 153 7.72 -31.86 -7.04
C GLN A 153 8.90 -32.00 -6.09
N ARG A 154 10.14 -32.04 -6.63
CA ARG A 154 11.35 -32.05 -5.81
C ARG A 154 11.45 -30.81 -4.93
N LEU A 155 11.18 -29.62 -5.47
CA LEU A 155 11.18 -28.38 -4.70
C LEU A 155 10.12 -28.39 -3.59
N ALA A 156 8.89 -28.82 -3.89
CA ALA A 156 7.80 -28.93 -2.92
C ALA A 156 8.11 -29.91 -1.79
N PHE A 157 8.63 -31.09 -2.13
CA PHE A 157 9.04 -32.11 -1.17
C PHE A 157 10.11 -31.56 -0.22
N VAL A 158 11.17 -30.96 -0.76
CA VAL A 158 12.28 -30.52 0.08
C VAL A 158 11.94 -29.31 0.94
N LEU A 159 11.17 -28.35 0.41
CA LEU A 159 10.67 -27.24 1.24
C LEU A 159 9.71 -27.72 2.34
N SER A 160 9.01 -28.85 2.14
CA SER A 160 8.10 -29.42 3.15
C SER A 160 8.86 -30.09 4.30
N ILE A 161 9.98 -30.75 4.02
CA ILE A 161 10.83 -31.36 5.06
C ILE A 161 11.35 -30.29 6.03
N GLY A 162 11.73 -29.12 5.51
CA GLY A 162 12.24 -28.04 6.37
C GLY A 162 11.20 -27.42 7.32
N ASN A 163 9.91 -27.69 7.14
CA ASN A 163 8.86 -27.21 8.05
C ASN A 163 8.74 -28.08 9.32
N THR A 164 9.26 -29.31 9.33
CA THR A 164 9.27 -30.15 10.54
C THR A 164 10.46 -29.80 11.44
N SER A 165 10.66 -28.50 11.70
CA SER A 165 11.62 -28.07 12.69
C SER A 165 11.17 -28.60 14.05
N PRO A 166 12.05 -29.22 14.87
CA PRO A 166 11.70 -29.60 16.22
C PRO A 166 11.23 -28.33 16.94
N ALA A 167 10.04 -28.38 17.53
CA ALA A 167 9.51 -27.29 18.32
C ALA A 167 10.61 -26.83 19.29
N ARG A 168 11.10 -25.60 19.12
CA ARG A 168 11.92 -24.97 20.15
C ARG A 168 11.01 -24.83 21.36
N ASP A 169 11.14 -25.74 22.32
CA ASP A 169 10.52 -25.63 23.64
C ASP A 169 11.03 -24.34 24.29
N SER A 170 10.38 -23.22 23.99
CA SER A 170 10.60 -21.94 24.66
C SER A 170 9.87 -21.94 26.00
N GLY A 171 10.22 -22.89 26.87
CA GLY A 171 9.81 -22.94 28.26
C GLY A 171 10.65 -21.98 29.08
N TYR A 172 10.44 -20.67 28.93
CA TYR A 172 10.90 -19.66 29.89
C TYR A 172 9.78 -18.62 30.08
N GLU A 173 8.71 -19.04 30.76
CA GLU A 173 7.87 -18.11 31.51
C GLU A 173 8.59 -17.77 32.82
N VAL A 174 9.32 -16.66 32.84
CA VAL A 174 9.74 -16.03 34.09
C VAL A 174 8.52 -15.33 34.67
N THR A 175 7.81 -16.02 35.58
CA THR A 175 6.87 -15.39 36.50
C THR A 175 7.66 -14.66 37.57
N SER A 176 7.77 -13.33 37.45
CA SER A 176 8.28 -12.48 38.52
C SER A 176 7.23 -12.33 39.62
N GLY A 177 7.22 -13.26 40.57
CA GLY A 177 6.47 -13.15 41.82
C GLY A 177 7.43 -12.93 42.99
N ALA A 178 7.46 -11.72 43.52
CA ALA A 178 8.20 -11.38 44.74
C ALA A 178 7.43 -11.86 45.98
N ALA A 179 8.03 -12.72 46.80
CA ALA A 179 7.79 -12.78 48.25
C ALA A 179 8.86 -13.62 48.97
N SER A 180 9.44 -13.01 49.98
CA SER A 180 10.37 -13.53 50.99
C SER A 180 9.78 -14.69 51.80
N LEU A 181 10.59 -15.72 52.12
CA LEU A 181 10.75 -16.23 53.49
C LEU A 181 11.89 -17.25 53.62
N ALA A 182 12.60 -17.11 54.73
CA ALA A 182 13.77 -17.85 55.16
C ALA A 182 13.43 -19.20 55.81
N ARG A 183 14.36 -20.17 55.69
CA ARG A 183 14.94 -21.04 56.76
C ARG A 183 15.28 -22.43 56.22
N GLY A 184 16.42 -22.97 56.69
CA GLY A 184 16.52 -24.39 57.02
C GLY A 184 17.59 -25.20 56.28
N ILE A 185 18.83 -25.13 56.76
CA ILE A 185 19.89 -26.16 56.66
C ILE A 185 19.39 -27.39 57.48
N PRO A 186 19.57 -28.68 57.04
CA PRO A 186 20.85 -29.36 57.25
C PRO A 186 21.34 -30.38 56.21
N SER A 187 22.64 -30.25 55.96
CA SER A 187 23.70 -31.24 55.74
C SER A 187 23.36 -32.73 55.84
N LYS A 188 23.80 -33.51 54.84
CA LYS A 188 24.39 -34.85 55.06
C LYS A 188 25.37 -35.22 53.95
N ALA A 189 26.48 -35.81 54.41
CA ALA A 189 27.68 -36.21 53.70
C ALA A 189 27.47 -37.41 52.76
N GLY A 190 28.42 -37.62 51.83
CA GLY A 190 28.56 -38.88 51.12
C GLY A 190 29.63 -38.83 50.02
N GLN A 191 30.73 -39.53 50.27
CA GLN A 191 31.92 -39.71 49.43
C GLN A 191 31.64 -40.41 48.09
N GLY A 192 32.58 -40.26 47.14
CA GLY A 192 32.74 -41.22 46.04
C GLY A 192 33.50 -40.65 44.85
N GLY A 193 34.82 -40.80 44.85
CA GLY A 193 35.66 -40.51 43.69
C GLY A 193 35.57 -41.60 42.62
N HIS A 194 35.93 -41.27 41.38
CA HIS A 194 36.77 -42.06 40.47
C HIS A 194 36.94 -41.31 39.14
N ALA A 195 38.19 -40.95 38.83
CA ALA A 195 38.68 -40.74 37.45
C ALA A 195 38.85 -42.12 36.77
N PRO A 196 38.99 -42.27 35.43
CA PRO A 196 40.22 -41.85 34.71
C PRO A 196 39.95 -41.53 33.19
N PRO A 197 40.92 -41.63 32.24
CA PRO A 197 41.75 -40.51 31.81
C PRO A 197 41.74 -40.25 30.29
N ALA A 198 42.38 -39.15 29.90
CA ALA A 198 42.77 -38.84 28.52
C ALA A 198 44.04 -39.60 28.10
N ILE A 199 44.13 -40.06 26.85
CA ILE A 199 45.40 -40.30 26.14
C ILE A 199 45.25 -39.85 24.67
N SER A 200 46.29 -39.16 24.21
CA SER A 200 46.47 -38.55 22.91
C SER A 200 47.44 -39.34 22.01
N THR A 201 47.34 -39.08 20.70
CA THR A 201 48.41 -38.95 19.68
C THR A 201 49.27 -40.15 19.26
N THR A 202 49.26 -40.45 17.94
CA THR A 202 50.41 -40.39 16.97
C THR A 202 49.94 -40.95 15.61
N GLU A 203 49.80 -40.16 14.54
CA GLU A 203 50.79 -39.87 13.47
C GLU A 203 51.43 -41.06 12.73
N LYS A 204 51.08 -41.26 11.44
CA LYS A 204 52.04 -41.40 10.33
C LYS A 204 51.42 -41.37 8.91
N ARG A 205 52.03 -40.53 8.07
CA ARG A 205 52.12 -40.44 6.58
C ARG A 205 52.31 -41.80 5.86
N ALA A 206 52.12 -42.04 4.55
CA ALA A 206 51.70 -41.30 3.33
C ALA A 206 51.59 -42.33 2.15
N ASN A 207 51.12 -41.85 0.98
CA ASN A 207 51.34 -42.32 -0.42
C ASN A 207 50.21 -43.02 -1.22
N THR A 208 49.60 -42.21 -2.12
CA THR A 208 49.38 -42.35 -3.60
C THR A 208 49.08 -43.70 -4.31
N VAL A 209 47.85 -43.77 -4.93
CA VAL A 209 47.45 -44.10 -6.36
C VAL A 209 47.84 -45.48 -6.96
N PRO A 210 47.08 -46.19 -7.88
CA PRO A 210 46.02 -45.77 -8.83
C PRO A 210 44.75 -46.67 -9.02
N VAL A 211 43.79 -46.11 -9.80
CA VAL A 211 42.92 -46.69 -10.85
C VAL A 211 42.56 -48.18 -10.79
N GLY A 212 41.25 -48.49 -10.77
CA GLY A 212 40.73 -49.80 -11.15
C GLY A 212 39.22 -49.93 -10.95
N ALA A 213 38.48 -50.05 -12.05
CA ALA A 213 37.05 -50.28 -12.09
C ALA A 213 36.65 -51.65 -11.53
N ALA A 214 35.62 -51.70 -10.68
CA ALA A 214 34.78 -52.88 -10.48
C ALA A 214 33.46 -52.50 -9.79
N CYS A 215 32.35 -52.90 -10.42
CA CYS A 215 31.04 -53.09 -9.80
C CYS A 215 31.14 -53.99 -8.56
N PRO A 216 30.18 -53.91 -7.61
CA PRO A 216 29.12 -54.91 -7.69
C PRO A 216 27.71 -54.37 -7.43
N GLN A 217 26.78 -55.09 -8.07
CA GLN A 217 25.35 -55.14 -7.82
C GLN A 217 25.07 -55.55 -6.37
N LEU A 218 24.04 -54.94 -5.75
CA LEU A 218 23.00 -55.60 -4.93
C LEU A 218 22.30 -54.59 -4.01
N LEU A 219 21.11 -54.13 -4.42
CA LEU A 219 19.88 -54.16 -3.61
C LEU A 219 18.74 -53.62 -4.47
N ARG A 220 18.10 -54.55 -5.19
CA ARG A 220 16.75 -54.41 -5.74
C ARG A 220 15.73 -54.63 -4.63
N HIS A 221 14.53 -54.11 -4.87
CA HIS A 221 13.26 -54.31 -4.16
C HIS A 221 12.92 -53.26 -3.11
N LEU A 222 12.27 -52.18 -3.55
CA LEU A 222 10.93 -51.84 -3.06
C LEU A 222 10.13 -51.30 -4.25
N ALA A 223 9.24 -52.14 -4.76
CA ALA A 223 8.11 -51.74 -5.59
C ALA A 223 7.13 -50.98 -4.68
N VAL A 224 6.65 -49.82 -5.13
CA VAL A 224 5.46 -49.18 -4.55
C VAL A 224 4.45 -49.04 -5.66
N ASP A 225 3.34 -49.74 -5.44
CA ASP A 225 2.19 -49.82 -6.32
C ASP A 225 1.58 -48.45 -6.62
N THR A 226 1.27 -48.28 -7.89
CA THR A 226 0.33 -47.30 -8.41
C THR A 226 -1.07 -47.51 -7.81
N LEU A 227 -1.49 -46.61 -6.93
CA LEU A 227 -2.91 -46.41 -6.63
C LEU A 227 -3.38 -45.06 -7.21
N ALA A 228 -4.23 -45.18 -8.23
CA ALA A 228 -4.98 -44.09 -8.81
C ALA A 228 -6.02 -43.57 -7.79
N VAL A 229 -5.95 -42.28 -7.46
CA VAL A 229 -6.98 -41.57 -6.70
C VAL A 229 -7.57 -40.50 -7.61
N ALA A 230 -8.89 -40.59 -7.82
CA ALA A 230 -9.68 -39.68 -8.63
C ALA A 230 -9.74 -38.27 -7.99
N PRO A 231 -9.83 -37.19 -8.79
CA PRO A 231 -9.87 -35.84 -8.25
C PRO A 231 -11.28 -35.45 -7.78
N SER A 232 -11.42 -35.05 -6.51
CA SER A 232 -12.61 -34.37 -6.02
C SER A 232 -12.50 -32.85 -6.27
N SER A 233 -13.59 -32.28 -6.75
CA SER A 233 -13.77 -30.85 -6.99
C SER A 233 -13.88 -30.08 -5.68
N ASN A 234 -13.05 -29.06 -5.48
CA ASN A 234 -13.25 -28.07 -4.42
C ASN A 234 -13.29 -26.66 -5.01
N ASP A 235 -14.49 -26.08 -4.93
CA ASP A 235 -14.77 -24.66 -5.09
C ASP A 235 -14.22 -23.88 -3.90
N ASN A 236 -13.38 -22.87 -4.17
CA ASN A 236 -12.92 -21.93 -3.15
C ASN A 236 -13.50 -20.54 -3.41
N THR A 237 -14.43 -20.14 -2.56
CA THR A 237 -14.87 -18.75 -2.38
C THR A 237 -14.03 -18.09 -1.29
N SER A 238 -13.41 -16.96 -1.64
CA SER A 238 -12.57 -16.18 -0.73
C SER A 238 -13.38 -15.29 0.21
N ALA A 239 -13.17 -15.40 1.52
CA ALA A 239 -13.65 -14.44 2.51
C ALA A 239 -12.52 -13.96 3.43
N THR A 240 -12.50 -12.65 3.66
CA THR A 240 -11.59 -11.89 4.51
C THR A 240 -12.08 -11.84 5.95
N GLY A 241 -11.19 -11.97 6.95
CA GLY A 241 -11.51 -11.63 8.34
C GLY A 241 -10.38 -11.95 9.32
N ARG A 242 -10.03 -10.99 10.19
CA ARG A 242 -8.93 -10.97 11.15
C ARG A 242 -9.28 -11.62 12.50
N ASP A 243 -8.21 -12.00 13.20
CA ASP A 243 -8.09 -12.31 14.63
C ASP A 243 -8.73 -13.62 15.11
N ALA A 244 -8.04 -14.73 14.85
CA ALA A 244 -8.19 -15.99 15.57
C ALA A 244 -6.87 -16.31 16.28
N GLY A 245 -6.94 -16.74 17.54
CA GLY A 245 -5.79 -17.25 18.31
C GLY A 245 -5.14 -18.48 17.65
N PRO A 246 -4.05 -19.03 18.23
CA PRO A 246 -3.27 -20.09 17.61
C PRO A 246 -4.05 -21.41 17.64
N ALA A 247 -4.96 -21.58 16.69
CA ALA A 247 -5.53 -22.88 16.37
C ALA A 247 -4.43 -23.70 15.69
N ALA A 248 -4.23 -24.94 16.18
CA ALA A 248 -3.21 -25.88 15.73
C ALA A 248 -2.98 -25.80 14.21
N GLN A 249 -1.80 -25.31 13.82
CA GLN A 249 -1.34 -25.29 12.44
C GLN A 249 -1.25 -26.74 11.97
N LYS A 250 -2.30 -27.20 11.30
CA LYS A 250 -2.28 -28.45 10.54
C LYS A 250 -1.15 -28.31 9.52
N ASP A 251 -0.11 -29.13 9.66
CA ASP A 251 1.11 -29.08 8.84
C ASP A 251 0.76 -29.01 7.35
N ALA A 252 0.73 -27.79 6.82
CA ALA A 252 0.38 -27.56 5.43
C ALA A 252 1.60 -27.94 4.60
N SER A 253 1.68 -29.21 4.22
CA SER A 253 2.65 -29.68 3.23
C SER A 253 2.58 -28.77 2.00
N ILE A 254 3.73 -28.33 1.51
CA ILE A 254 3.79 -27.41 0.38
C ILE A 254 3.39 -28.20 -0.86
N THR A 255 2.34 -27.74 -1.52
CA THR A 255 1.84 -28.44 -2.70
C THR A 255 2.78 -28.26 -3.89
N THR A 256 2.79 -29.23 -4.80
CA THR A 256 3.52 -29.11 -6.09
C THR A 256 3.09 -27.84 -6.85
N GLN A 257 1.82 -27.45 -6.72
CA GLN A 257 1.29 -26.22 -7.32
C GLN A 257 1.97 -24.97 -6.78
N ALA A 258 2.15 -24.86 -5.45
CA ALA A 258 2.85 -23.72 -4.85
C ALA A 258 4.31 -23.62 -5.35
N ALA A 259 4.99 -24.76 -5.52
CA ALA A 259 6.33 -24.80 -6.11
C ALA A 259 6.36 -24.37 -7.58
N LEU A 260 5.36 -24.76 -8.38
CA LEU A 260 5.20 -24.28 -9.77
C LEU A 260 4.98 -22.77 -9.82
N GLU A 261 4.23 -22.19 -8.88
CA GLU A 261 4.06 -20.74 -8.80
C GLU A 261 5.37 -20.01 -8.45
N LEU A 262 6.22 -20.58 -7.61
CA LEU A 262 7.55 -20.04 -7.31
C LEU A 262 8.44 -20.05 -8.56
N ILE A 263 8.45 -21.16 -9.30
CA ILE A 263 9.19 -21.30 -10.56
C ILE A 263 8.67 -20.30 -11.60
N ALA A 264 7.35 -20.15 -11.76
CA ALA A 264 6.77 -19.19 -12.69
C ALA A 264 7.12 -17.73 -12.34
N ARG A 265 7.37 -17.44 -11.06
CA ARG A 265 7.80 -16.11 -10.61
C ARG A 265 9.29 -15.85 -10.86
N GLN A 266 10.12 -16.86 -10.68
CA GLN A 266 11.56 -16.81 -10.90
C GLN A 266 12.04 -18.06 -11.65
N PRO A 267 12.04 -18.02 -12.98
CA PRO A 267 12.32 -19.20 -13.79
C PRO A 267 13.78 -19.69 -13.69
N ALA A 268 14.70 -18.80 -13.29
CA ALA A 268 16.09 -19.15 -13.00
C ALA A 268 16.21 -20.27 -11.94
N LEU A 269 15.20 -20.47 -11.08
CA LEU A 269 15.17 -21.59 -10.13
C LEU A 269 15.27 -22.97 -10.81
N LEU A 270 14.95 -23.08 -12.10
CA LEU A 270 15.06 -24.32 -12.86
C LEU A 270 16.51 -24.64 -13.29
N GLU A 271 17.40 -23.65 -13.32
CA GLU A 271 18.80 -23.84 -13.73
C GLU A 271 19.74 -24.11 -12.54
N MET A 272 19.32 -23.71 -11.33
CA MET A 272 20.20 -23.74 -10.17
C MET A 272 20.40 -25.16 -9.61
N PRO A 273 21.48 -25.50 -8.92
CA PRO A 273 21.55 -26.78 -8.22
C PRO A 273 20.50 -26.83 -7.10
N MET A 274 19.59 -27.82 -7.14
CA MET A 274 18.48 -27.94 -6.17
C MET A 274 18.98 -28.00 -4.73
N ASP A 275 20.07 -28.73 -4.49
CA ASP A 275 20.65 -28.89 -3.15
C ASP A 275 21.13 -27.55 -2.60
N ARG A 276 21.78 -26.72 -3.42
CA ARG A 276 22.23 -25.38 -3.02
C ARG A 276 21.07 -24.44 -2.73
N LEU A 277 20.02 -24.47 -3.55
CA LEU A 277 18.82 -23.67 -3.34
C LEU A 277 18.17 -24.04 -2.00
N VAL A 278 18.01 -25.34 -1.75
CA VAL A 278 17.41 -25.87 -0.52
C VAL A 278 18.24 -25.48 0.69
N THR A 279 19.53 -25.81 0.70
CA THR A 279 20.43 -25.51 1.82
C THR A 279 20.38 -24.01 2.12
N ARG A 280 20.43 -23.16 1.09
CA ARG A 280 20.37 -21.71 1.28
C ARG A 280 19.00 -21.24 1.79
N CYS A 281 17.89 -21.82 1.32
CA CYS A 281 16.56 -21.49 1.83
C CYS A 281 16.41 -21.89 3.30
N THR A 282 16.95 -23.04 3.71
CA THR A 282 16.94 -23.51 5.10
C THR A 282 17.84 -22.64 5.98
N ASP A 283 19.07 -22.34 5.56
CA ASP A 283 19.98 -21.45 6.28
C ASP A 283 19.35 -20.07 6.50
N LEU A 284 18.72 -19.51 5.45
CA LEU A 284 18.02 -18.24 5.55
C LEU A 284 16.76 -18.34 6.41
N ALA A 285 16.06 -19.47 6.39
CA ALA A 285 14.84 -19.69 7.17
C ALA A 285 15.15 -19.74 8.66
N GLU A 286 16.20 -20.46 9.04
CA GLU A 286 16.71 -20.50 10.41
C GLU A 286 17.19 -19.11 10.86
N MET A 287 17.98 -18.42 10.03
CA MET A 287 18.50 -17.09 10.34
C MET A 287 17.40 -16.03 10.48
N LEU A 288 16.35 -16.14 9.67
CA LEU A 288 15.23 -15.20 9.65
C LEU A 288 14.07 -15.65 10.52
N ASP A 289 14.12 -16.81 11.18
CA ASP A 289 12.99 -17.38 11.95
C ASP A 289 11.68 -17.41 11.14
N VAL A 290 11.72 -18.00 9.94
CA VAL A 290 10.56 -18.19 9.05
C VAL A 290 10.58 -19.56 8.38
N ALA A 291 9.49 -19.95 7.73
CA ALA A 291 9.46 -21.19 6.94
C ALA A 291 10.39 -21.10 5.70
N PRO A 292 11.07 -22.20 5.29
CA PRO A 292 11.84 -22.28 4.05
C PRO A 292 11.06 -21.89 2.79
N TYR A 293 9.74 -22.09 2.80
CA TYR A 293 8.88 -21.61 1.72
C TYR A 293 8.91 -20.09 1.60
N ASP A 294 8.84 -19.35 2.71
CA ASP A 294 8.82 -17.90 2.72
C ASP A 294 10.16 -17.31 2.29
N THR A 295 11.28 -17.98 2.63
CA THR A 295 12.61 -17.59 2.13
C THR A 295 12.75 -17.86 0.64
N CYS A 296 12.31 -19.01 0.14
CA CYS A 296 12.29 -19.29 -1.29
C CYS A 296 11.42 -18.27 -2.05
N HIS A 297 10.23 -17.99 -1.54
CA HIS A 297 9.33 -16.96 -2.07
C HIS A 297 9.96 -15.55 -2.03
N CYS A 298 10.71 -15.22 -0.99
CA CYS A 298 11.50 -13.99 -0.91
C CYS A 298 12.55 -13.92 -2.04
N LEU A 299 13.33 -14.98 -2.23
CA LEU A 299 14.37 -15.07 -3.26
C LEU A 299 13.83 -14.94 -4.69
N THR A 300 12.56 -15.30 -4.95
CA THR A 300 11.92 -15.06 -6.26
C THR A 300 11.82 -13.59 -6.66
N ARG A 301 12.12 -12.65 -5.75
CA ARG A 301 12.12 -11.20 -6.00
C ARG A 301 13.47 -10.65 -6.47
N MET A 302 14.50 -11.49 -6.51
CA MET A 302 15.84 -11.14 -7.00
C MET A 302 15.92 -11.27 -8.51
N ARG A 303 16.87 -10.57 -9.14
CA ARG A 303 17.24 -10.87 -10.54
C ARG A 303 17.98 -12.20 -10.61
N SER A 304 18.03 -12.85 -11.77
CA SER A 304 18.72 -14.14 -11.97
C SER A 304 20.19 -14.08 -11.52
N GLU A 305 20.93 -13.04 -11.91
CA GLU A 305 22.33 -12.82 -11.51
C GLU A 305 22.51 -12.56 -10.01
N GLU A 306 21.58 -11.81 -9.40
CA GLU A 306 21.58 -11.54 -7.97
C GLU A 306 21.32 -12.82 -7.18
N LEU A 307 20.36 -13.63 -7.65
CA LEU A 307 20.03 -14.92 -7.07
C LEU A 307 21.21 -15.89 -7.19
N ALA A 308 21.87 -15.96 -8.34
CA ALA A 308 23.09 -16.75 -8.54
C ALA A 308 24.18 -16.36 -7.55
N ARG A 309 24.46 -15.06 -7.41
CA ARG A 309 25.41 -14.56 -6.41
C ARG A 309 25.00 -14.89 -4.98
N MET A 310 23.71 -14.78 -4.64
CA MET A 310 23.20 -15.12 -3.31
C MET A 310 23.34 -16.62 -3.00
N LEU A 311 23.07 -17.49 -3.96
CA LEU A 311 23.26 -18.94 -3.77
C LEU A 311 24.73 -19.35 -3.73
N GLN A 312 25.62 -18.59 -4.38
CA GLN A 312 27.06 -18.83 -4.35
C GLN A 312 27.76 -18.24 -3.12
N ALA A 313 27.17 -17.23 -2.47
CA ALA A 313 27.72 -16.64 -1.26
C ALA A 313 27.84 -17.68 -0.15
N SER A 314 28.92 -17.60 0.63
CA SER A 314 29.10 -18.48 1.79
C SER A 314 28.10 -18.14 2.89
N GLN A 315 27.75 -19.12 3.71
CA GLN A 315 26.83 -18.92 4.83
C GLN A 315 27.32 -17.83 5.79
N LEU A 316 28.62 -17.77 6.04
CA LEU A 316 29.27 -16.76 6.88
C LEU A 316 29.02 -15.33 6.36
N VAL A 317 29.21 -15.09 5.06
CA VAL A 317 29.01 -13.76 4.44
C VAL A 317 27.56 -13.31 4.58
N ILE A 318 26.61 -14.24 4.46
CA ILE A 318 25.18 -13.94 4.61
C ILE A 318 24.84 -13.62 6.08
N GLN A 319 25.38 -14.40 7.02
CA GLN A 319 25.21 -14.16 8.46
C GLN A 319 25.80 -12.81 8.89
N GLU A 320 27.01 -12.47 8.42
CA GLU A 320 27.64 -11.17 8.67
C GLU A 320 26.82 -10.02 8.07
N SER A 321 26.29 -10.21 6.85
CA SER A 321 25.45 -9.21 6.19
C SER A 321 24.11 -9.04 6.93
N TRP A 322 23.53 -10.12 7.43
CA TRP A 322 22.34 -10.09 8.27
C TRP A 322 22.59 -9.37 9.59
N LEU A 323 23.64 -9.74 10.33
CA LEU A 323 23.99 -9.10 11.60
C LEU A 323 24.32 -7.61 11.40
N GLY A 324 25.02 -7.29 10.31
CA GLY A 324 25.30 -5.91 9.91
C GLY A 324 24.02 -5.12 9.61
N LEU A 325 23.05 -5.74 8.94
CA LEU A 325 21.75 -5.13 8.67
C LEU A 325 20.95 -4.91 9.96
N VAL A 326 20.87 -5.92 10.84
CA VAL A 326 20.17 -5.79 12.13
C VAL A 326 20.82 -4.69 12.98
N THR A 327 22.15 -4.65 13.04
CA THR A 327 22.92 -3.61 13.72
C THR A 327 22.65 -2.23 13.12
N ALA A 328 22.64 -2.11 11.79
CA ALA A 328 22.30 -0.85 11.12
C ALA A 328 20.88 -0.41 11.51
N VAL A 329 19.89 -1.29 11.49
CA VAL A 329 18.50 -0.99 11.87
C VAL A 329 18.37 -0.65 13.37
N ALA A 330 19.13 -1.31 14.24
CA ALA A 330 19.17 -1.03 15.67
C ALA A 330 19.77 0.36 15.95
N SER A 331 20.86 0.73 15.25
CA SER A 331 21.49 2.04 15.38
C SER A 331 20.53 3.19 15.06
N LEU A 332 19.61 2.99 14.09
CA LEU A 332 18.58 3.97 13.73
C LEU A 332 17.64 4.32 14.89
N GLN A 333 17.54 3.47 15.91
CA GLN A 333 16.65 3.66 17.05
C GLN A 333 17.26 4.50 18.17
N GLN A 334 18.60 4.56 18.27
CA GLN A 334 19.27 5.24 19.37
C GLN A 334 19.24 6.77 19.13
N PRO A 335 18.51 7.55 19.94
CA PRO A 335 18.55 9.00 19.86
C PRO A 335 19.92 9.49 20.39
N GLY A 336 20.60 10.37 19.64
CA GLY A 336 21.75 11.13 20.15
C GLY A 336 23.15 10.53 19.97
N LEU A 337 23.29 9.29 19.48
CA LEU A 337 24.61 8.65 19.28
C LEU A 337 25.30 8.96 17.93
N TYR A 338 24.72 9.85 17.13
CA TYR A 338 25.32 10.25 15.85
C TYR A 338 26.33 11.38 16.07
N GLY A 339 27.56 11.01 16.43
CA GLY A 339 28.72 11.89 16.29
C GLY A 339 29.01 12.25 14.81
N PRO A 340 29.93 13.18 14.52
CA PRO A 340 30.30 13.54 13.16
C PRO A 340 30.71 12.30 12.36
N PHE A 341 30.10 12.15 11.18
CA PHE A 341 30.14 10.93 10.37
C PHE A 341 31.58 10.50 10.03
N PRO A 342 31.92 9.20 10.13
CA PRO A 342 33.04 8.68 9.35
C PRO A 342 32.70 8.85 7.87
N SER A 343 33.57 9.54 7.13
CA SER A 343 33.48 9.70 5.68
C SER A 343 33.18 8.34 5.04
N ALA A 344 32.15 8.27 4.19
CA ALA A 344 31.77 7.03 3.52
C ALA A 344 33.02 6.35 2.91
N PRO A 345 33.18 5.01 3.05
CA PRO A 345 34.30 4.33 2.43
C PRO A 345 34.27 4.62 0.93
N ALA A 346 35.41 5.04 0.38
CA ALA A 346 35.56 5.34 -1.03
C ALA A 346 35.01 4.17 -1.86
N ILE A 347 34.12 4.49 -2.80
CA ILE A 347 33.47 3.50 -3.66
C ILE A 347 34.56 2.74 -4.40
N TYR A 348 34.70 1.45 -4.09
CA TYR A 348 35.59 0.54 -4.80
C TYR A 348 34.98 0.27 -6.18
N ASN A 349 35.32 1.09 -7.17
CA ASN A 349 35.03 0.82 -8.57
C ASN A 349 35.96 -0.30 -9.04
N GLY A 350 35.56 -1.54 -8.79
CA GLY A 350 36.24 -2.72 -9.32
C GLY A 350 35.92 -2.90 -10.81
N HIS A 351 36.66 -2.21 -11.68
CA HIS A 351 36.91 -2.65 -13.05
C HIS A 351 38.24 -2.07 -13.55
N GLY A 352 39.18 -2.97 -13.87
CA GLY A 352 40.24 -2.74 -14.85
C GLY A 352 41.56 -2.19 -14.31
N VAL A 353 42.50 -3.12 -14.07
CA VAL A 353 43.95 -2.86 -14.12
C VAL A 353 44.31 -2.47 -15.55
N LEU A 354 44.82 -1.25 -15.75
CA LEU A 354 45.85 -0.93 -16.73
C LEU A 354 46.70 0.24 -16.19
N GLU A 355 47.95 0.21 -16.59
CA GLU A 355 49.13 0.72 -15.90
C GLU A 355 49.24 2.24 -15.74
N ALA A 356 50.16 2.59 -14.83
CA ALA A 356 50.56 3.91 -14.40
C ALA A 356 50.87 4.90 -15.54
N SER A 357 50.45 6.16 -15.35
CA SER A 357 51.26 7.31 -15.76
C SER A 357 51.01 8.49 -14.83
N ALA A 358 52.12 9.06 -14.38
CA ALA A 358 52.24 10.12 -13.39
C ALA A 358 51.51 11.41 -13.82
N TYR A 359 50.93 12.13 -12.86
CA TYR A 359 50.96 13.60 -12.78
C TYR A 359 50.37 14.04 -11.43
N THR A 360 51.23 14.54 -10.54
CA THR A 360 50.85 15.33 -9.36
C THR A 360 50.61 16.79 -9.80
N PRO A 361 49.55 17.48 -9.32
CA PRO A 361 49.49 18.92 -9.47
C PRO A 361 50.01 19.60 -8.20
N PHE A 362 51.10 20.35 -8.41
CA PHE A 362 51.60 21.44 -7.58
C PHE A 362 50.49 22.45 -7.24
N SER A 363 50.30 22.74 -5.95
CA SER A 363 49.70 23.99 -5.47
C SER A 363 50.81 24.96 -5.08
N ARG A 364 51.07 25.96 -5.92
CA ARG A 364 51.85 27.16 -5.57
C ARG A 364 50.89 28.27 -5.12
N GLY A 365 51.02 28.69 -3.87
CA GLY A 365 50.61 30.03 -3.44
C GLY A 365 51.78 31.01 -3.57
N PRO A 366 51.54 32.32 -3.82
CA PRO A 366 52.59 33.33 -3.76
C PRO A 366 52.73 33.88 -2.33
N GLY A 367 53.98 34.20 -1.99
CA GLY A 367 54.46 34.40 -0.63
C GLY A 367 54.18 35.76 0.00
N ARG A 368 54.46 35.81 1.29
CA ARG A 368 54.81 37.02 2.04
C ARG A 368 55.87 36.68 3.10
N LYS A 369 56.68 37.70 3.37
CA LYS A 369 58.09 37.68 3.81
C LYS A 369 58.27 37.58 5.33
N LEU A 370 59.40 36.96 5.70
CA LEU A 370 60.42 37.30 6.73
C LEU A 370 60.02 38.05 8.01
N HIS A 371 60.31 37.40 9.16
CA HIS A 371 61.28 37.78 10.22
C HIS A 371 61.22 36.65 11.28
N ASP A 372 62.27 35.84 11.50
CA ASP A 372 63.51 36.04 12.27
C ASP A 372 63.38 35.70 13.78
N LYS A 373 64.44 35.04 14.28
CA LYS A 373 64.73 34.51 15.64
C LYS A 373 63.97 33.22 16.00
N GLY A 374 64.60 32.07 16.27
CA GLY A 374 65.95 31.78 16.71
C GLY A 374 65.85 30.97 18.00
N SER A 375 66.18 29.68 17.97
CA SER A 375 66.81 28.98 19.09
C SER A 375 67.22 27.57 18.68
N SER A 376 68.53 27.33 18.82
CA SER A 376 69.19 26.03 18.80
C SER A 376 68.64 25.09 19.87
N VAL A 377 68.78 23.78 19.67
CA VAL A 377 69.54 22.87 20.55
C VAL A 377 69.51 21.42 20.00
N ASN A 378 70.73 20.92 19.80
CA ASN A 378 71.24 19.54 19.90
C ASN A 378 70.70 18.40 19.03
N THR A 379 71.55 18.11 18.04
CA THR A 379 72.05 16.80 17.64
C THR A 379 72.23 15.78 18.78
N ALA A 380 71.61 14.62 18.62
CA ALA A 380 72.14 13.35 19.13
C ALA A 380 71.78 12.23 18.13
N SER A 381 72.81 11.75 17.46
CA SER A 381 72.87 10.52 16.68
C SER A 381 72.64 9.30 17.58
N VAL A 382 71.66 8.46 17.25
CA VAL A 382 71.61 7.08 17.76
C VAL A 382 71.38 6.13 16.59
N SER A 383 72.30 5.19 16.50
CA SER A 383 72.45 4.18 15.48
C SER A 383 71.36 3.10 15.60
N THR A 384 70.89 2.65 14.45
CA THR A 384 70.52 1.27 14.09
C THR A 384 70.42 0.23 15.22
N GLN A 385 69.19 -0.23 15.48
CA GLN A 385 68.89 -1.65 15.73
C GLN A 385 67.45 -1.93 15.29
N THR A 386 67.32 -2.46 14.07
CA THR A 386 66.09 -3.05 13.55
C THR A 386 65.89 -4.43 14.20
N GLU A 387 65.26 -4.46 15.37
CA GLU A 387 64.70 -5.69 15.91
C GLU A 387 63.32 -5.95 15.30
N ASN A 388 63.22 -7.13 14.69
CA ASN A 388 62.02 -7.76 14.15
C ASN A 388 60.99 -8.00 15.27
N TYR A 389 60.26 -6.97 15.67
CA TYR A 389 59.07 -7.13 16.52
C TYR A 389 57.87 -7.47 15.64
N LYS A 390 57.62 -8.76 15.44
CA LYS A 390 56.33 -9.27 14.97
C LYS A 390 55.36 -9.14 16.15
N PRO A 391 54.40 -8.20 16.16
CA PRO A 391 53.48 -8.07 17.28
C PRO A 391 52.74 -9.40 17.47
N PRO A 392 52.59 -9.89 18.70
CA PRO A 392 51.80 -11.08 18.96
C PRO A 392 50.39 -10.81 18.47
N ARG A 393 49.96 -11.56 17.45
CA ARG A 393 48.55 -11.61 17.07
C ARG A 393 47.80 -12.01 18.33
N PRO A 394 46.90 -11.18 18.88
CA PRO A 394 46.05 -11.63 19.97
C PRO A 394 45.29 -12.85 19.44
N ALA A 395 45.47 -13.99 20.11
CA ALA A 395 44.65 -15.17 19.89
C ALA A 395 43.22 -14.79 20.29
N LEU A 396 42.45 -14.30 19.33
CA LEU A 396 41.01 -14.12 19.44
C LEU A 396 40.42 -15.52 19.66
N ARG A 397 40.18 -15.87 20.93
CA ARG A 397 39.35 -17.01 21.31
C ARG A 397 37.96 -16.79 20.70
N ASN A 398 37.56 -17.67 19.79
CA ASN A 398 36.28 -17.65 19.09
C ASN A 398 35.04 -17.85 20.00
N ASP A 399 35.21 -18.05 21.32
CA ASP A 399 34.10 -18.37 22.24
C ASP A 399 33.54 -17.19 23.04
N GLN A 400 34.13 -15.99 22.96
CA GLN A 400 33.50 -14.79 23.53
C GLN A 400 32.68 -14.09 22.46
N ARG A 401 31.58 -14.73 22.04
CA ARG A 401 30.49 -13.99 21.41
C ARG A 401 29.97 -13.03 22.47
N ILE A 402 30.37 -11.76 22.36
CA ILE A 402 29.69 -10.68 23.07
C ILE A 402 28.26 -10.77 22.58
N ASP A 403 27.37 -11.26 23.44
CA ASP A 403 25.93 -11.25 23.23
C ASP A 403 25.50 -9.78 23.25
N VAL A 404 25.74 -9.09 22.13
CA VAL A 404 25.17 -7.78 21.87
C VAL A 404 23.68 -8.03 21.78
N LEU A 405 22.99 -7.81 22.90
CA LEU A 405 21.54 -7.90 23.01
C LEU A 405 20.93 -6.84 22.09
N LEU A 406 20.73 -7.21 20.83
CA LEU A 406 20.07 -6.38 19.84
C LEU A 406 18.59 -6.27 20.21
N PRO A 407 17.96 -5.09 20.07
CA PRO A 407 16.55 -4.94 20.37
C PRO A 407 15.72 -5.86 19.46
N VAL A 408 14.87 -6.72 20.05
CA VAL A 408 13.97 -7.63 19.31
C VAL A 408 13.13 -6.90 18.23
N SER A 409 12.80 -5.62 18.48
CA SER A 409 12.07 -4.80 17.51
C SER A 409 12.89 -4.45 16.24
N ALA A 410 14.21 -4.33 16.36
CA ALA A 410 15.11 -4.06 15.25
C ALA A 410 15.31 -5.31 14.40
N GLU A 411 15.46 -6.47 15.04
CA GLU A 411 15.56 -7.77 14.38
C GLU A 411 14.30 -8.09 13.57
N ARG A 412 13.10 -8.02 14.18
CA ARG A 412 11.83 -8.21 13.47
C ARG A 412 11.63 -7.22 12.31
N ALA A 413 12.12 -5.99 12.46
CA ALA A 413 12.08 -4.99 11.39
C ALA A 413 13.01 -5.38 10.23
N ALA A 414 14.26 -5.77 10.53
CA ALA A 414 15.23 -6.23 9.54
C ALA A 414 14.74 -7.51 8.82
N GLN A 415 14.18 -8.46 9.57
CA GLN A 415 13.59 -9.69 9.05
C GLN A 415 12.53 -9.37 8.00
N ARG A 416 11.55 -8.54 8.37
CA ARG A 416 10.49 -8.10 7.45
C ARG A 416 11.04 -7.31 6.26
N MET A 417 12.10 -6.52 6.45
CA MET A 417 12.76 -5.81 5.36
C MET A 417 13.41 -6.77 4.36
N VAL A 418 14.10 -7.81 4.83
CA VAL A 418 14.73 -8.84 3.99
C VAL A 418 13.68 -9.64 3.24
N LEU A 419 12.61 -10.11 3.91
CA LEU A 419 11.49 -10.81 3.26
C LEU A 419 10.82 -9.99 2.15
N LEU A 420 10.88 -8.67 2.25
CA LEU A 420 10.36 -7.77 1.23
C LEU A 420 11.37 -7.46 0.12
N CYS A 421 12.66 -7.44 0.45
CA CYS A 421 13.76 -6.99 -0.39
C CYS A 421 15.08 -7.73 -0.02
N PRO A 422 15.28 -8.96 -0.51
CA PRO A 422 16.47 -9.77 -0.17
C PRO A 422 17.79 -9.15 -0.63
N GLN A 423 17.76 -8.23 -1.61
CA GLN A 423 18.94 -7.48 -2.05
C GLN A 423 19.64 -6.71 -0.91
N LEU A 424 18.94 -6.44 0.21
CA LEU A 424 19.55 -5.81 1.37
C LEU A 424 20.68 -6.66 1.99
N LEU A 425 20.61 -7.98 1.87
CA LEU A 425 21.67 -8.89 2.33
C LEU A 425 22.93 -8.83 1.45
N MET A 426 22.84 -8.22 0.26
CA MET A 426 24.00 -8.05 -0.63
C MET A 426 24.66 -6.67 -0.47
N LEU A 427 24.11 -5.82 0.39
CA LEU A 427 24.62 -4.46 0.57
C LEU A 427 25.50 -4.37 1.81
N PRO A 428 26.60 -3.59 1.75
CA PRO A 428 27.37 -3.28 2.94
C PRO A 428 26.50 -2.61 4.01
N PRO A 429 26.62 -2.97 5.29
CA PRO A 429 25.76 -2.44 6.35
C PRO A 429 25.91 -0.92 6.52
N GLY A 430 27.12 -0.38 6.32
CA GLY A 430 27.36 1.06 6.34
C GLY A 430 26.62 1.81 5.23
N TRP A 431 26.41 1.18 4.07
CA TRP A 431 25.62 1.77 2.99
C TRP A 431 24.13 1.81 3.34
N VAL A 432 23.61 0.72 3.92
CA VAL A 432 22.22 0.67 4.39
C VAL A 432 21.98 1.76 5.45
N GLN A 433 22.89 1.90 6.41
CA GLN A 433 22.82 2.92 7.45
C GLN A 433 22.88 4.33 6.85
N ALA A 434 23.85 4.63 6.00
CA ALA A 434 23.98 5.94 5.36
C ALA A 434 22.76 6.29 4.50
N SER A 435 22.23 5.31 3.75
CA SER A 435 21.02 5.49 2.94
C SER A 435 19.79 5.76 3.80
N ALA A 436 19.64 5.06 4.93
CA ALA A 436 18.55 5.27 5.88
C ALA A 436 18.63 6.63 6.57
N LEU A 437 19.82 7.05 7.01
CA LEU A 437 20.05 8.37 7.62
C LEU A 437 19.80 9.50 6.63
N HIS A 438 20.21 9.32 5.37
CA HIS A 438 19.88 10.28 4.33
C HIS A 438 18.36 10.38 4.12
N LEU A 439 17.62 9.26 4.02
CA LEU A 439 16.14 9.28 3.97
C LEU A 439 15.52 10.00 5.17
N ARG A 440 16.07 9.78 6.37
CA ARG A 440 15.61 10.43 7.59
C ARG A 440 15.76 11.94 7.50
N SER A 441 16.95 12.42 7.09
CA SER A 441 17.24 13.84 6.93
C SER A 441 16.37 14.48 5.85
N LEU A 442 16.22 13.80 4.71
CA LEU A 442 15.47 14.29 3.56
C LEU A 442 13.97 14.40 3.83
N LEU A 443 13.41 13.49 4.63
CA LEU A 443 11.97 13.42 4.91
C LEU A 443 11.58 14.01 6.27
N GLY A 444 12.54 14.53 7.06
CA GLY A 444 12.28 15.05 8.40
C GLY A 444 11.64 14.02 9.36
N LEU A 445 11.97 12.73 9.20
CA LEU A 445 11.31 11.66 9.95
C LEU A 445 11.93 11.42 11.31
N THR A 446 11.07 11.08 12.29
CA THR A 446 11.52 10.50 13.56
C THR A 446 12.11 9.11 13.33
N PRO A 447 13.01 8.61 14.21
CA PRO A 447 13.50 7.23 14.17
C PRO A 447 12.41 6.16 13.98
N ALA A 448 11.32 6.28 14.73
CA ALA A 448 10.18 5.38 14.63
C ALA A 448 9.43 5.52 13.30
N GLY A 449 9.30 6.74 12.77
CA GLY A 449 8.73 7.01 11.45
C GLY A 449 9.55 6.38 10.33
N LEU A 450 10.87 6.55 10.35
CA LEU A 450 11.81 5.96 9.40
C LEU A 450 11.74 4.43 9.44
N ARG A 451 11.75 3.81 10.62
CA ARG A 451 11.64 2.36 10.75
C ARG A 451 10.33 1.85 10.13
N ARG A 452 9.19 2.49 10.42
CA ARG A 452 7.90 2.14 9.79
C ARG A 452 7.96 2.27 8.27
N LEU A 453 8.60 3.32 7.75
CA LEU A 453 8.78 3.53 6.31
C LEU A 453 9.62 2.43 5.68
N MET A 454 10.76 2.08 6.29
CA MET A 454 11.69 1.05 5.80
C MET A 454 11.08 -0.35 5.84
N VAL A 455 10.35 -0.69 6.91
CA VAL A 455 9.63 -1.97 7.00
C VAL A 455 8.54 -2.08 5.94
N ARG A 456 7.89 -0.97 5.56
CA ARG A 456 6.86 -0.96 4.51
C ARG A 456 7.47 -0.98 3.10
N SER A 457 8.61 -0.32 2.89
CA SER A 457 9.22 -0.16 1.57
C SER A 457 10.76 -0.17 1.64
N PRO A 458 11.38 -1.33 1.92
CA PRO A 458 12.84 -1.44 2.07
C PRO A 458 13.60 -1.11 0.79
N ARG A 459 12.95 -1.26 -0.37
CA ARG A 459 13.50 -0.89 -1.68
C ARG A 459 13.88 0.59 -1.81
N LEU A 460 13.41 1.45 -0.91
CA LEU A 460 13.86 2.85 -0.88
C LEU A 460 15.33 2.98 -0.51
N LEU A 461 15.86 2.03 0.26
CA LEU A 461 17.27 2.01 0.59
C LEU A 461 18.11 1.85 -0.67
N LEU A 462 17.65 1.01 -1.62
CA LEU A 462 18.31 0.72 -2.90
C LEU A 462 18.38 1.92 -3.87
N LEU A 463 17.64 3.00 -3.60
CA LEU A 463 17.62 4.16 -4.49
C LEU A 463 18.89 5.01 -4.32
N PRO A 464 19.51 5.45 -5.43
CA PRO A 464 20.61 6.41 -5.37
C PRO A 464 20.20 7.66 -4.58
N LYS A 465 21.18 8.31 -3.93
CA LYS A 465 20.97 9.55 -3.17
C LYS A 465 20.30 10.62 -4.02
N ARG A 466 20.93 10.96 -5.17
CA ARG A 466 20.46 11.99 -6.11
C ARG A 466 19.03 11.73 -6.58
N HIS A 467 18.71 10.49 -6.95
CA HIS A 467 17.36 10.11 -7.38
C HIS A 467 16.29 10.43 -6.34
N ARG A 468 16.56 10.24 -5.04
CA ARG A 468 15.61 10.56 -3.97
C ARG A 468 15.41 12.07 -3.82
N GLU A 469 16.49 12.83 -3.93
CA GLU A 469 16.47 14.30 -3.87
C GLU A 469 15.70 14.86 -5.06
N ASP A 470 16.01 14.42 -6.28
CA ASP A 470 15.36 14.84 -7.53
C ASP A 470 13.87 14.48 -7.53
N ALA A 471 13.51 13.27 -7.08
CA ALA A 471 12.12 12.83 -6.99
C ALA A 471 11.32 13.65 -5.97
N LEU A 472 11.93 14.01 -4.83
CA LEU A 472 11.27 14.85 -3.83
C LEU A 472 11.08 16.28 -4.35
N GLN A 473 12.10 16.83 -5.01
CA GLN A 473 12.01 18.16 -5.62
C GLN A 473 10.94 18.21 -6.71
N ALA A 474 10.90 17.19 -7.59
CA ALA A 474 9.85 17.07 -8.60
C ALA A 474 8.44 16.99 -7.98
N LEU A 475 8.27 16.33 -6.83
CA LEU A 475 6.97 16.32 -6.13
C LEU A 475 6.60 17.72 -5.63
N VAL A 476 7.57 18.51 -5.16
CA VAL A 476 7.32 19.90 -4.71
C VAL A 476 6.86 20.75 -5.89
N ASP A 477 7.59 20.70 -6.99
CA ASP A 477 7.36 21.53 -8.17
C ASP A 477 6.06 21.13 -8.89
N GLU A 478 5.91 19.85 -9.24
CA GLU A 478 4.81 19.37 -10.07
C GLU A 478 3.47 19.34 -9.32
N LEU A 479 3.48 19.12 -8.00
CA LEU A 479 2.26 19.16 -7.18
C LEU A 479 1.96 20.55 -6.59
N ALA A 480 2.80 21.55 -6.87
CA ALA A 480 2.71 22.91 -6.32
C ALA A 480 2.55 22.89 -4.79
N LEU A 481 3.46 22.17 -4.12
CA LEU A 481 3.54 22.12 -2.66
C LEU A 481 4.21 23.39 -2.14
N ARG A 482 3.72 23.90 -1.01
CA ARG A 482 4.28 25.11 -0.42
C ARG A 482 5.60 24.85 0.28
N GLN A 483 5.76 23.65 0.84
CA GLN A 483 6.90 23.26 1.67
C GLN A 483 7.35 21.85 1.28
N SER A 484 8.66 21.60 1.38
CA SER A 484 9.25 20.26 1.18
C SER A 484 8.75 19.25 2.22
N GLU A 485 8.37 19.70 3.41
CA GLU A 485 7.75 18.87 4.44
C GLU A 485 6.43 18.23 3.99
N ASP A 486 5.64 18.94 3.16
CA ASP A 486 4.40 18.38 2.63
C ASP A 486 4.72 17.22 1.66
N ALA A 487 5.78 17.35 0.85
CA ALA A 487 6.24 16.27 -0.02
C ALA A 487 6.72 15.07 0.80
N ALA A 488 7.43 15.31 1.91
CA ALA A 488 7.85 14.26 2.82
C ALA A 488 6.67 13.54 3.49
N ARG A 489 5.60 14.26 3.84
CA ARG A 489 4.35 13.67 4.33
C ARG A 489 3.68 12.80 3.27
N LEU A 490 3.63 13.23 2.01
CA LEU A 490 3.11 12.43 0.90
C LEU A 490 3.92 11.15 0.68
N VAL A 491 5.26 11.24 0.70
CA VAL A 491 6.15 10.08 0.57
C VAL A 491 5.96 9.11 1.74
N SER A 492 5.78 9.62 2.96
CA SER A 492 5.51 8.78 4.14
C SER A 492 4.20 8.01 4.02
N GLN A 493 3.18 8.61 3.41
CA GLN A 493 1.91 7.95 3.09
C GLN A 493 2.03 6.98 1.91
N GLN A 494 2.82 7.33 0.90
CA GLN A 494 3.03 6.52 -0.32
C GLN A 494 4.52 6.46 -0.70
N PRO A 495 5.28 5.50 -0.16
CA PRO A 495 6.74 5.42 -0.32
C PRO A 495 7.18 5.28 -1.78
N ASN A 496 6.35 4.66 -2.62
CA ASN A 496 6.63 4.48 -4.05
C ASN A 496 6.72 5.80 -4.82
N LEU A 497 6.34 6.94 -4.24
CA LEU A 497 6.49 8.25 -4.89
C LEU A 497 7.97 8.60 -5.17
N LEU A 498 8.91 8.14 -4.32
CA LEU A 498 10.34 8.35 -4.56
C LEU A 498 10.92 7.52 -5.72
N LYS A 499 10.15 6.59 -6.31
CA LYS A 499 10.61 5.80 -7.46
C LYS A 499 10.40 6.50 -8.79
N TRP A 500 9.63 7.59 -8.81
CA TRP A 500 9.40 8.36 -10.02
C TRP A 500 10.63 9.18 -10.36
N THR A 501 10.96 9.24 -11.66
CA THR A 501 11.83 10.28 -12.19
C THR A 501 11.03 11.58 -12.35
N PRO A 502 11.67 12.75 -12.35
CA PRO A 502 10.99 14.02 -12.58
C PRO A 502 10.14 14.02 -13.86
N ASP A 503 10.71 13.55 -14.97
CA ASP A 503 10.00 13.49 -16.26
C ASP A 503 8.86 12.46 -16.26
N GLY A 504 9.06 11.33 -15.58
CA GLY A 504 8.02 10.31 -15.42
C GLY A 504 6.81 10.83 -14.65
N LEU A 505 7.05 11.61 -13.58
CA LEU A 505 5.98 12.24 -12.81
C LEU A 505 5.24 13.30 -13.65
N ARG A 506 5.98 14.18 -14.35
CA ARG A 506 5.39 15.21 -15.22
C ARG A 506 4.54 14.60 -16.34
N GLY A 507 5.09 13.61 -17.05
CA GLY A 507 4.37 12.89 -18.10
C GLY A 507 3.11 12.22 -17.57
N LYS A 508 3.18 11.62 -16.37
CA LYS A 508 2.03 11.01 -15.71
C LYS A 508 0.94 12.02 -15.36
N LEU A 509 1.30 13.19 -14.83
CA LEU A 509 0.34 14.24 -14.50
C LEU A 509 -0.32 14.84 -15.75
N ALA A 510 0.44 15.01 -16.84
CA ALA A 510 -0.08 15.45 -18.12
C ALA A 510 -1.08 14.44 -18.72
N GLU A 511 -0.74 13.14 -18.69
CA GLU A 511 -1.64 12.07 -19.14
C GLU A 511 -2.94 12.04 -18.30
N MET A 512 -2.82 12.19 -16.97
CA MET A 512 -3.98 12.29 -16.07
C MET A 512 -4.83 13.54 -16.34
N ALA A 513 -4.21 14.67 -16.65
CA ALA A 513 -4.91 15.91 -17.00
C ALA A 513 -5.76 15.73 -18.27
N GLY A 514 -5.18 15.15 -19.32
CA GLY A 514 -5.91 14.82 -20.54
C GLY A 514 -7.03 13.81 -20.30
N ALA A 515 -6.75 12.72 -19.58
CA ALA A 515 -7.71 11.65 -19.34
C ALA A 515 -8.92 12.08 -18.47
N LEU A 516 -8.70 12.98 -17.50
CA LEU A 516 -9.76 13.49 -16.62
C LEU A 516 -10.40 14.79 -17.12
N GLY A 517 -9.84 15.40 -18.18
CA GLY A 517 -10.22 16.73 -18.64
C GLY A 517 -10.05 17.79 -17.54
N LEU A 518 -9.03 17.65 -16.69
CA LEU A 518 -8.72 18.61 -15.62
C LEU A 518 -7.53 19.46 -16.02
N SER A 519 -7.45 20.68 -15.51
CA SER A 519 -6.21 21.46 -15.60
C SER A 519 -5.08 20.78 -14.82
N HIS A 520 -3.83 21.05 -15.20
CA HIS A 520 -2.66 20.52 -14.48
C HIS A 520 -2.74 20.80 -12.97
N ARG A 521 -3.14 22.03 -12.58
CA ARG A 521 -3.35 22.42 -11.19
C ARG A 521 -4.47 21.62 -10.50
N GLY A 522 -5.53 21.28 -11.23
CA GLY A 522 -6.61 20.42 -10.74
C GLY A 522 -6.14 19.00 -10.42
N VAL A 523 -5.35 18.40 -11.32
CA VAL A 523 -4.74 17.08 -11.10
C VAL A 523 -3.73 17.12 -9.95
N ALA A 524 -2.85 18.13 -9.91
CA ALA A 524 -1.91 18.32 -8.81
C ALA A 524 -2.62 18.42 -7.45
N ARG A 525 -3.73 19.18 -7.37
CA ARG A 525 -4.58 19.25 -6.16
C ARG A 525 -5.17 17.87 -5.80
N LEU A 526 -5.68 17.15 -6.78
CA LEU A 526 -6.26 15.82 -6.60
C LEU A 526 -5.20 14.81 -6.09
N CYS A 527 -3.99 14.82 -6.65
CA CYS A 527 -2.89 13.95 -6.24
C CYS A 527 -2.32 14.31 -4.86
N ARG A 528 -2.28 15.59 -4.47
CA ARG A 528 -1.93 15.99 -3.09
C ARG A 528 -2.90 15.45 -2.06
N ASN A 529 -4.19 15.57 -2.35
CA ASN A 529 -5.24 15.13 -1.44
C ASN A 529 -5.36 13.60 -1.39
N GLN A 530 -4.97 12.91 -2.47
CA GLN A 530 -5.03 11.45 -2.56
C GLN A 530 -3.83 10.90 -3.39
N PRO A 531 -2.63 10.79 -2.79
CA PRO A 531 -1.42 10.35 -3.51
C PRO A 531 -1.49 8.92 -4.07
N ALA A 532 -2.41 8.09 -3.58
CA ALA A 532 -2.67 6.76 -4.14
C ALA A 532 -3.11 6.80 -5.61
N LEU A 533 -3.70 7.91 -6.08
CA LEU A 533 -4.17 8.05 -7.47
C LEU A 533 -3.01 8.06 -8.47
N LEU A 534 -1.80 8.45 -8.07
CA LEU A 534 -0.60 8.39 -8.91
C LEU A 534 -0.18 6.95 -9.25
N ALA A 535 -0.60 5.96 -8.46
CA ALA A 535 -0.35 4.54 -8.75
C ALA A 535 -1.36 3.94 -9.75
N MET A 536 -2.44 4.66 -10.09
CA MET A 536 -3.46 4.19 -11.03
C MET A 536 -3.14 4.63 -12.45
N SER A 537 -3.55 3.84 -13.44
CA SER A 537 -3.45 4.26 -14.85
C SER A 537 -4.42 5.42 -15.13
N SER A 538 -4.05 6.32 -16.04
CA SER A 538 -4.87 7.49 -16.37
C SER A 538 -6.19 7.07 -17.04
N GLN A 539 -6.14 6.00 -17.87
CA GLN A 539 -7.32 5.35 -18.44
C GLN A 539 -8.26 4.77 -17.37
N SER A 540 -7.73 4.08 -16.35
CA SER A 540 -8.56 3.55 -15.26
C SER A 540 -9.27 4.66 -14.50
N LEU A 541 -8.62 5.80 -14.29
CA LEU A 541 -9.22 6.97 -13.64
C LEU A 541 -10.34 7.58 -14.51
N ALA A 542 -10.13 7.71 -15.82
CA ALA A 542 -11.15 8.18 -16.76
C ALA A 542 -12.39 7.27 -16.77
N LEU A 543 -12.20 5.95 -16.84
CA LEU A 543 -13.31 4.98 -16.78
C LEU A 543 -14.07 5.06 -15.45
N LYS A 544 -13.37 5.25 -14.33
CA LYS A 544 -14.01 5.45 -13.02
C LYS A 544 -14.79 6.75 -12.96
N LEU A 545 -14.28 7.84 -13.54
CA LEU A 545 -14.98 9.12 -13.61
C LEU A 545 -16.29 9.00 -14.41
N GLN A 546 -16.25 8.35 -15.58
CA GLN A 546 -17.44 8.07 -16.40
C GLN A 546 -18.43 7.15 -15.69
N TRP A 547 -17.95 6.12 -15.01
CA TRP A 547 -18.79 5.25 -14.19
C TRP A 547 -19.47 6.02 -13.06
N LEU A 548 -18.74 6.91 -12.38
CA LEU A 548 -19.26 7.75 -11.31
C LEU A 548 -20.32 8.74 -11.81
N GLN A 549 -20.09 9.36 -12.97
CA GLN A 549 -21.07 10.22 -13.64
C GLN A 549 -22.40 9.48 -13.87
N ARG A 550 -22.34 8.26 -14.42
CA ARG A 550 -23.52 7.43 -14.68
C ARG A 550 -24.20 6.97 -13.39
N MET A 551 -23.42 6.49 -12.42
CA MET A 551 -23.93 5.96 -11.16
C MET A 551 -24.65 7.03 -10.34
N LEU A 552 -24.08 8.24 -10.27
CA LEU A 552 -24.66 9.36 -9.54
C LEU A 552 -25.67 10.19 -10.35
N ARG A 553 -25.90 9.83 -11.62
CA ARG A 553 -26.78 10.56 -12.55
C ARG A 553 -26.45 12.05 -12.64
N LEU A 554 -25.16 12.36 -12.75
CA LEU A 554 -24.67 13.72 -12.91
C LEU A 554 -25.01 14.22 -14.32
N ALA A 555 -25.40 15.48 -14.44
CA ALA A 555 -25.86 16.08 -15.69
C ALA A 555 -24.77 16.03 -16.78
N ASP A 556 -23.52 16.31 -16.41
CA ASP A 556 -22.39 16.38 -17.33
C ASP A 556 -21.10 15.81 -16.70
N ALA A 557 -20.05 15.74 -17.52
CA ALA A 557 -18.73 15.29 -17.08
C ALA A 557 -18.07 16.30 -16.11
N ASP A 558 -18.42 17.58 -16.19
CA ASP A 558 -17.84 18.62 -15.36
C ASP A 558 -18.35 18.56 -13.92
N ALA A 559 -19.62 18.17 -13.71
CA ALA A 559 -20.17 17.85 -12.39
C ALA A 559 -19.41 16.69 -11.74
N ALA A 560 -19.05 15.66 -12.53
CA ALA A 560 -18.22 14.55 -12.04
C ALA A 560 -16.82 15.02 -11.65
N ARG A 561 -16.20 15.89 -12.46
CA ARG A 561 -14.90 16.51 -12.17
C ARG A 561 -14.95 17.36 -10.91
N ARG A 562 -15.95 18.22 -10.75
CA ARG A 562 -16.18 19.05 -9.54
C ARG A 562 -16.33 18.17 -8.30
N LEU A 563 -17.12 17.10 -8.39
CA LEU A 563 -17.32 16.15 -7.30
C LEU A 563 -15.99 15.50 -6.87
N VAL A 564 -15.20 15.02 -7.83
CA VAL A 564 -13.89 14.40 -7.54
C VAL A 564 -12.89 15.40 -6.99
N LEU A 565 -12.89 16.66 -7.45
CA LEU A 565 -12.03 17.70 -6.88
C LEU A 565 -12.38 18.03 -5.42
N ARG A 566 -13.68 17.94 -5.06
CA ARG A 566 -14.14 18.06 -3.67
C ARG A 566 -13.81 16.83 -2.84
N GLN A 567 -13.96 15.63 -3.40
CA GLN A 567 -13.70 14.36 -2.70
C GLN A 567 -12.86 13.38 -3.54
N PRO A 568 -11.52 13.56 -3.60
CA PRO A 568 -10.63 12.72 -4.42
C PRO A 568 -10.64 11.24 -4.05
N GLY A 569 -10.90 10.94 -2.77
CA GLY A 569 -10.95 9.58 -2.25
C GLY A 569 -11.96 8.67 -2.96
N VAL A 570 -12.98 9.24 -3.61
CA VAL A 570 -13.99 8.46 -4.35
C VAL A 570 -13.36 7.71 -5.54
N LEU A 571 -12.36 8.28 -6.22
CA LEU A 571 -11.67 7.60 -7.33
C LEU A 571 -10.82 6.40 -6.87
N SER A 572 -10.40 6.37 -5.61
CA SER A 572 -9.66 5.24 -5.03
C SER A 572 -10.56 4.06 -4.69
N MET A 573 -11.87 4.26 -4.55
CA MET A 573 -12.81 3.21 -4.17
C MET A 573 -13.09 2.25 -5.33
N SER A 574 -13.43 1.00 -5.02
CA SER A 574 -14.00 0.09 -6.01
C SER A 574 -15.45 0.46 -6.30
N SER A 575 -15.94 0.14 -7.51
CA SER A 575 -17.35 0.32 -7.89
C SER A 575 -18.29 -0.39 -6.91
N SER A 576 -17.96 -1.63 -6.52
CA SER A 576 -18.74 -2.42 -5.55
C SER A 576 -18.81 -1.76 -4.17
N THR A 577 -17.71 -1.21 -3.67
CA THR A 577 -17.69 -0.51 -2.37
C THR A 577 -18.56 0.74 -2.45
N MET A 578 -18.53 1.45 -3.57
CA MET A 578 -19.30 2.67 -3.73
C MET A 578 -20.80 2.41 -3.86
N GLU A 579 -21.22 1.43 -4.66
CA GLU A 579 -22.61 1.01 -4.73
C GLU A 579 -23.13 0.54 -3.37
N ARG A 580 -22.33 -0.26 -2.65
CA ARG A 580 -22.66 -0.70 -1.30
C ARG A 580 -22.85 0.51 -0.37
N LYS A 581 -21.96 1.49 -0.41
CA LYS A 581 -22.09 2.70 0.40
C LYS A 581 -23.34 3.50 0.05
N VAL A 582 -23.63 3.74 -1.23
CA VAL A 582 -24.87 4.45 -1.63
C VAL A 582 -26.12 3.72 -1.13
N ARG A 583 -26.15 2.38 -1.19
CA ARG A 583 -27.26 1.61 -0.61
C ARG A 583 -27.34 1.74 0.91
N LEU A 584 -26.21 1.61 1.60
CA LEU A 584 -26.16 1.71 3.05
C LEU A 584 -26.44 3.14 3.55
N LEU A 585 -26.17 4.18 2.77
CA LEU A 585 -26.56 5.57 3.06
C LEU A 585 -28.08 5.68 3.20
N ALA A 586 -28.84 5.05 2.30
CA ALA A 586 -30.31 5.02 2.38
C ALA A 586 -30.78 4.42 3.71
N TYR A 587 -30.12 3.35 4.16
CA TYR A 587 -30.39 2.69 5.44
C TYR A 587 -30.00 3.56 6.64
N GLY A 588 -28.78 4.11 6.64
CA GLY A 588 -28.27 4.95 7.73
C GLY A 588 -29.07 6.23 7.94
N LEU A 589 -29.64 6.78 6.86
CA LEU A 589 -30.57 7.92 6.89
C LEU A 589 -32.02 7.53 7.25
N GLY A 590 -32.30 6.24 7.41
CA GLY A 590 -33.63 5.72 7.73
C GLY A 590 -34.65 5.89 6.60
N LEU A 591 -34.20 6.09 5.36
CA LEU A 591 -35.09 6.23 4.20
C LEU A 591 -35.71 4.91 3.76
N THR A 592 -35.15 3.78 4.22
CA THR A 592 -35.63 2.42 3.91
C THR A 592 -36.48 1.80 5.01
N ASN A 593 -36.69 2.50 6.14
CA ASN A 593 -37.35 1.92 7.32
C ASN A 593 -38.86 1.72 7.18
N VAL A 594 -39.43 2.01 6.00
CA VAL A 594 -40.78 1.56 5.64
C VAL A 594 -40.80 0.05 5.31
N PHE A 595 -39.64 -0.62 5.14
CA PHE A 595 -39.58 -2.01 4.66
C PHE A 595 -38.71 -3.00 5.47
N VAL A 596 -38.15 -2.62 6.62
CA VAL A 596 -37.27 -3.53 7.40
C VAL A 596 -38.05 -4.58 8.22
N ALA A 597 -39.39 -4.63 8.12
CA ALA A 597 -40.16 -5.76 8.67
C ALA A 597 -40.00 -7.07 7.85
N ALA A 598 -39.32 -7.06 6.69
CA ALA A 598 -39.28 -8.22 5.79
C ALA A 598 -37.92 -8.48 5.10
N ALA A 599 -36.80 -8.20 5.76
CA ALA A 599 -35.52 -8.75 5.32
C ALA A 599 -35.32 -10.13 5.98
N PRO A 600 -35.14 -11.23 5.23
CA PRO A 600 -34.77 -12.50 5.81
C PRO A 600 -33.38 -12.33 6.44
N GLY A 601 -33.30 -12.56 7.76
CA GLY A 601 -32.03 -12.53 8.48
C GLY A 601 -31.02 -13.52 7.89
N PRO A 602 -29.72 -13.34 8.16
CA PRO A 602 -28.74 -14.37 7.85
C PRO A 602 -29.18 -15.69 8.52
N PRO A 603 -29.21 -16.82 7.79
CA PRO A 603 -29.60 -18.10 8.35
C PRO A 603 -28.62 -18.45 9.47
N GLY A 604 -29.07 -18.35 10.73
CA GLY A 604 -28.27 -18.77 11.89
C GLY A 604 -28.39 -17.95 13.17
N ALA A 605 -29.17 -16.86 13.23
CA ALA A 605 -29.31 -16.07 14.47
C ALA A 605 -30.76 -16.00 14.95
N SER A 606 -31.26 -17.10 15.51
CA SER A 606 -32.45 -17.12 16.37
C SER A 606 -32.00 -17.02 17.83
N THR A 607 -32.15 -15.85 18.45
CA THR A 607 -32.17 -15.73 19.91
C THR A 607 -33.38 -14.90 20.32
N SER A 608 -34.16 -15.51 21.21
CA SER A 608 -35.43 -15.07 21.77
C SER A 608 -35.35 -13.71 22.45
N VAL A 609 -36.25 -12.81 22.09
CA VAL A 609 -36.73 -11.76 22.99
C VAL A 609 -38.26 -11.75 22.88
N ALA A 610 -38.91 -12.49 23.77
CA ALA A 610 -40.35 -12.39 24.00
C ALA A 610 -40.58 -11.40 25.15
N GLN A 611 -41.43 -10.41 24.88
CA GLN A 611 -41.89 -9.39 25.81
C GLN A 611 -42.75 -9.94 26.95
N ALA A 612 -42.63 -9.29 28.09
CA ALA A 612 -43.55 -9.35 29.21
C ALA A 612 -44.90 -8.72 28.86
N ALA A 613 -45.99 -9.45 29.14
CA ALA A 613 -47.21 -8.97 29.83
C ALA A 613 -48.35 -9.98 29.64
N ALA A 614 -48.69 -10.73 30.70
CA ALA A 614 -50.06 -11.00 31.17
C ALA A 614 -50.03 -12.09 32.25
N ALA A 615 -50.51 -11.72 33.43
CA ALA A 615 -50.77 -12.63 34.54
C ALA A 615 -52.02 -13.45 34.25
N THR A 616 -51.97 -14.77 34.44
CA THR A 616 -52.96 -15.56 35.20
C THR A 616 -52.48 -17.00 35.37
N ASN A 617 -52.83 -17.55 36.53
CA ASN A 617 -52.50 -18.87 37.06
C ASN A 617 -52.79 -20.04 36.10
N ILE A 618 -52.01 -21.12 36.19
CA ILE A 618 -52.45 -22.45 36.69
C ILE A 618 -51.31 -23.49 36.52
N THR A 619 -51.22 -24.31 37.56
CA THR A 619 -50.42 -25.49 37.90
C THR A 619 -49.64 -26.27 36.83
N ALA A 620 -48.46 -26.71 37.29
CA ALA A 620 -47.59 -27.75 36.74
C ALA A 620 -48.28 -29.11 36.52
N SER A 621 -47.81 -29.87 35.53
CA SER A 621 -47.43 -31.28 35.74
C SER A 621 -46.56 -31.80 34.59
N ALA A 622 -45.67 -32.72 34.94
CA ALA A 622 -44.57 -33.27 34.20
C ALA A 622 -44.98 -34.32 33.14
N THR A 623 -44.10 -34.58 32.17
CA THR A 623 -43.38 -35.85 31.96
C THR A 623 -43.04 -36.09 30.48
N GLY A 624 -41.76 -36.44 30.25
CA GLY A 624 -41.38 -37.61 29.48
C GLY A 624 -41.40 -37.55 27.95
N GLY A 625 -40.38 -38.16 27.34
CA GLY A 625 -40.61 -38.95 26.13
C GLY A 625 -39.72 -38.63 24.94
N THR A 626 -38.61 -39.34 24.88
CA THR A 626 -37.87 -39.75 23.68
C THR A 626 -38.76 -40.14 22.50
N SER A 627 -38.28 -39.96 21.25
CA SER A 627 -38.15 -41.04 20.25
C SER A 627 -38.22 -40.56 18.78
N LYS A 628 -37.30 -41.13 17.99
CA LYS A 628 -37.36 -41.53 16.58
C LYS A 628 -37.74 -40.53 15.48
N TYR A 629 -36.69 -40.24 14.70
CA TYR A 629 -36.70 -40.16 13.24
C TYR A 629 -37.43 -41.35 12.61
N MET A 630 -38.46 -41.09 11.81
CA MET A 630 -38.65 -41.67 10.46
C MET A 630 -39.62 -40.81 9.64
N SER A 631 -39.21 -40.59 8.40
CA SER A 631 -39.92 -40.12 7.19
C SER A 631 -41.44 -39.96 7.23
N HIS A 632 -41.92 -38.79 6.77
CA HIS A 632 -42.99 -38.72 5.78
C HIS A 632 -42.79 -37.49 4.87
N THR A 633 -42.89 -37.76 3.57
CA THR A 633 -43.03 -36.83 2.48
C THR A 633 -44.40 -36.16 2.57
N ASP A 634 -44.44 -34.83 2.74
CA ASP A 634 -45.67 -34.07 2.53
C ASP A 634 -45.41 -32.79 1.73
N THR A 635 -45.89 -32.86 0.50
CA THR A 635 -46.31 -31.76 -0.38
C THR A 635 -47.24 -30.81 0.36
N THR A 636 -46.74 -29.63 0.75
CA THR A 636 -47.57 -28.49 1.13
C THR A 636 -47.04 -27.19 0.52
N SER A 637 -47.87 -26.64 -0.37
CA SER A 637 -48.18 -25.22 -0.60
C SER A 637 -47.04 -24.21 -0.87
N PRO A 638 -47.11 -23.43 -1.97
CA PRO A 638 -46.18 -22.33 -2.19
C PRO A 638 -46.44 -21.22 -1.17
N THR A 639 -45.48 -21.04 -0.26
CA THR A 639 -45.40 -19.93 0.68
C THR A 639 -45.61 -18.62 -0.08
N ALA A 640 -46.69 -17.90 0.28
CA ALA A 640 -47.11 -16.65 -0.31
C ALA A 640 -45.92 -15.67 -0.42
N LEU A 641 -45.51 -15.38 -1.66
CA LEU A 641 -44.56 -14.34 -2.00
C LEU A 641 -45.00 -13.03 -1.34
N ALA A 642 -44.18 -12.54 -0.42
CA ALA A 642 -44.36 -11.22 0.19
C ALA A 642 -44.60 -10.16 -0.90
N PRO A 643 -45.56 -9.25 -0.71
CA PRO A 643 -45.93 -8.28 -1.74
C PRO A 643 -44.70 -7.47 -2.14
N ALA A 644 -44.28 -7.60 -3.40
CA ALA A 644 -43.16 -6.88 -3.94
C ALA A 644 -43.40 -5.37 -3.76
N ALA A 645 -42.56 -4.73 -2.96
CA ALA A 645 -42.63 -3.30 -2.70
C ALA A 645 -42.75 -2.53 -4.03
N PRO A 646 -43.58 -1.46 -4.08
CA PRO A 646 -43.78 -0.71 -5.31
C PRO A 646 -42.43 -0.18 -5.83
N ARG A 647 -42.07 -0.61 -7.04
CA ARG A 647 -40.77 -0.29 -7.71
C ARG A 647 -40.47 1.22 -7.72
N GLY A 648 -41.49 2.07 -7.64
CA GLY A 648 -41.37 3.53 -7.57
C GLY A 648 -40.67 4.05 -6.29
N HIS A 649 -40.95 3.48 -5.12
CA HIS A 649 -40.40 3.99 -3.86
C HIS A 649 -38.88 3.84 -3.79
N ARG A 650 -38.35 2.70 -4.25
CA ARG A 650 -36.91 2.45 -4.32
C ARG A 650 -36.18 3.46 -5.22
N ARG A 651 -36.83 3.90 -6.31
CA ARG A 651 -36.27 4.91 -7.23
C ARG A 651 -36.21 6.28 -6.57
N ILE A 652 -37.24 6.67 -5.83
CA ILE A 652 -37.29 7.96 -5.11
C ILE A 652 -36.22 7.99 -4.02
N VAL A 653 -36.14 6.95 -3.18
CA VAL A 653 -35.13 6.86 -2.11
C VAL A 653 -33.71 6.95 -2.68
N LEU A 654 -33.43 6.19 -3.74
CA LEU A 654 -32.13 6.25 -4.39
C LEU A 654 -31.83 7.65 -4.94
N GLN A 655 -32.79 8.28 -5.61
CA GLN A 655 -32.63 9.63 -6.15
C GLN A 655 -32.37 10.67 -5.05
N THR A 656 -33.04 10.56 -3.90
CA THR A 656 -32.77 11.40 -2.73
C THR A 656 -31.34 11.20 -2.24
N VAL A 657 -30.90 9.96 -2.04
CA VAL A 657 -29.52 9.68 -1.60
C VAL A 657 -28.49 10.22 -2.60
N LEU A 658 -28.74 10.04 -3.90
CA LEU A 658 -27.86 10.57 -4.95
C LEU A 658 -27.76 12.10 -4.84
N ARG A 659 -28.88 12.81 -4.66
CA ARG A 659 -28.86 14.27 -4.43
C ARG A 659 -28.03 14.68 -3.22
N LEU A 660 -28.15 13.96 -2.10
CA LEU A 660 -27.36 14.21 -0.89
C LEU A 660 -25.86 14.00 -1.13
N VAL A 661 -25.50 12.94 -1.85
CA VAL A 661 -24.11 12.62 -2.20
C VAL A 661 -23.52 13.67 -3.13
N VAL A 662 -24.30 14.19 -4.08
CA VAL A 662 -23.85 15.27 -4.98
C VAL A 662 -23.67 16.57 -4.22
N ALA A 663 -24.60 16.91 -3.31
CA ALA A 663 -24.49 18.09 -2.46
C ALA A 663 -23.28 18.00 -1.52
N GLU A 664 -23.08 16.84 -0.88
CA GLU A 664 -22.02 16.60 0.09
C GLU A 664 -21.29 15.24 -0.15
N PRO A 665 -20.28 15.22 -1.02
CA PRO A 665 -19.60 13.98 -1.41
C PRO A 665 -18.78 13.34 -0.29
N THR A 666 -18.47 14.10 0.78
CA THR A 666 -17.78 13.58 1.97
C THR A 666 -18.55 12.42 2.62
N LEU A 667 -19.89 12.38 2.48
CA LEU A 667 -20.73 11.27 2.95
C LEU A 667 -20.29 9.91 2.40
N LEU A 668 -19.74 9.87 1.18
CA LEU A 668 -19.22 8.65 0.57
C LEU A 668 -17.95 8.13 1.24
N THR A 669 -17.20 8.99 1.93
CA THR A 669 -15.99 8.57 2.66
C THR A 669 -16.22 8.32 4.14
N MET A 670 -17.32 8.84 4.69
CA MET A 670 -17.73 8.57 6.05
C MET A 670 -18.01 7.06 6.27
N ARG A 671 -17.83 6.60 7.51
CA ARG A 671 -18.22 5.25 7.93
C ARG A 671 -19.75 5.20 8.03
N VAL A 672 -20.37 4.25 7.35
CA VAL A 672 -21.83 4.20 7.28
C VAL A 672 -22.45 3.83 8.63
N ASP A 673 -21.77 2.98 9.40
CA ASP A 673 -22.22 2.56 10.75
C ASP A 673 -22.19 3.72 11.76
N ALA A 674 -21.48 4.81 11.46
CA ALA A 674 -21.45 6.00 12.31
C ALA A 674 -22.65 6.93 12.06
N MET A 675 -23.40 6.76 10.97
CA MET A 675 -24.49 7.67 10.61
C MET A 675 -25.65 7.67 11.60
N PRO A 676 -26.21 6.52 12.02
CA PRO A 676 -27.30 6.52 13.00
C PRO A 676 -26.91 7.25 14.29
N ARG A 677 -25.70 6.95 14.81
CA ARG A 677 -25.14 7.63 15.99
C ARG A 677 -24.97 9.13 15.79
N ARG A 678 -24.54 9.58 14.60
CA ARG A 678 -24.41 11.02 14.31
C ARG A 678 -25.76 11.72 14.22
N ILE A 679 -26.79 11.05 13.70
CA ILE A 679 -28.17 11.58 13.66
C ILE A 679 -28.74 11.69 15.07
N GLU A 680 -28.50 10.69 15.93
CA GLU A 680 -28.89 10.74 17.35
C GLU A 680 -28.18 11.87 18.09
N GLN A 681 -26.87 12.03 17.90
CA GLN A 681 -26.11 13.13 18.49
C GLN A 681 -26.59 14.51 17.99
N LEU A 682 -26.97 14.61 16.72
CA LEU A 682 -27.55 15.83 16.16
C LEU A 682 -28.93 16.12 16.78
N ALA A 683 -29.77 15.10 16.91
CA ALA A 683 -31.08 15.21 17.55
C ALA A 683 -30.96 15.67 19.00
N GLU A 684 -30.06 15.06 19.77
CA GLU A 684 -29.76 15.41 21.16
C GLU A 684 -29.25 16.87 21.25
N ALA A 685 -28.27 17.24 20.42
CA ALA A 685 -27.67 18.57 20.49
C ALA A 685 -28.65 19.69 20.11
N LEU A 686 -29.53 19.45 19.14
CA LEU A 686 -30.53 20.42 18.69
C LEU A 686 -31.85 20.36 19.48
N ASN A 687 -31.97 19.45 20.46
CA ASN A 687 -33.21 19.14 21.16
C ASN A 687 -34.36 18.84 20.17
N ALA A 688 -34.07 18.08 19.11
CA ALA A 688 -35.09 17.61 18.18
C ALA A 688 -36.03 16.66 18.92
N THR A 689 -37.33 16.81 18.68
CA THR A 689 -38.38 16.02 19.32
C THR A 689 -38.36 14.57 18.87
N THR A 690 -37.93 14.31 17.64
CA THR A 690 -37.86 12.99 17.04
C THR A 690 -36.59 12.82 16.19
N LEU A 691 -36.16 11.57 16.00
CA LEU A 691 -35.11 11.26 15.01
C LEU A 691 -35.53 11.58 13.58
N HIS A 692 -36.85 11.62 13.31
CA HIS A 692 -37.36 12.00 11.98
C HIS A 692 -37.11 13.48 11.69
N GLU A 693 -37.32 14.36 12.67
CA GLU A 693 -36.97 15.79 12.59
C GLU A 693 -35.47 15.96 12.31
N ALA A 694 -34.60 15.22 13.01
CA ALA A 694 -33.16 15.24 12.74
C ALA A 694 -32.78 14.74 11.34
N ARG A 695 -33.46 13.71 10.83
CA ARG A 695 -33.27 13.22 9.46
C ARG A 695 -33.72 14.27 8.44
N ALA A 696 -34.86 14.93 8.65
CA ALA A 696 -35.34 15.99 7.75
C ALA A 696 -34.31 17.13 7.65
N MET A 697 -33.75 17.56 8.79
CA MET A 697 -32.67 18.57 8.80
C MET A 697 -31.44 18.13 8.00
N VAL A 698 -31.05 16.85 8.10
CA VAL A 698 -29.93 16.28 7.35
C VAL A 698 -30.23 16.19 5.85
N LEU A 699 -31.47 15.88 5.48
CA LEU A 699 -31.88 15.84 4.07
C LEU A 699 -31.82 17.23 3.43
N GLU A 700 -32.12 18.28 4.20
CA GLU A 700 -32.03 19.66 3.75
C GLU A 700 -30.58 20.18 3.75
N CYS A 701 -29.80 19.87 4.79
CA CYS A 701 -28.40 20.26 4.92
C CYS A 701 -27.50 19.08 5.34
N PRO A 702 -26.98 18.30 4.37
CA PRO A 702 -26.20 17.09 4.66
C PRO A 702 -24.88 17.38 5.37
N ARG A 703 -24.36 18.62 5.26
CA ARG A 703 -23.15 19.10 5.94
C ARG A 703 -23.25 19.01 7.47
N LEU A 704 -24.46 19.07 8.04
CA LEU A 704 -24.65 18.88 9.48
C LEU A 704 -24.12 17.54 9.98
N LEU A 705 -24.19 16.48 9.17
CA LEU A 705 -23.64 15.17 9.53
C LEU A 705 -22.11 15.16 9.67
N LEU A 706 -21.40 16.12 9.08
CA LEU A 706 -19.94 16.16 9.11
C LEU A 706 -19.41 16.85 10.37
N VAL A 707 -20.22 17.74 10.96
CA VAL A 707 -19.87 18.49 12.17
C VAL A 707 -19.77 17.53 13.34
N GLN A 708 -18.65 17.57 14.06
CA GLN A 708 -18.48 16.79 15.29
C GLN A 708 -19.36 17.34 16.40
N ARG A 709 -19.89 16.48 17.28
CA ARG A 709 -20.79 16.88 18.38
C ARG A 709 -20.26 18.06 19.21
N ALA A 710 -18.98 18.06 19.58
CA ALA A 710 -18.38 19.14 20.36
C ALA A 710 -18.41 20.49 19.60
N MET A 711 -18.06 20.48 18.30
CA MET A 711 -18.09 21.66 17.45
C MET A 711 -19.52 22.17 17.24
N LEU A 712 -20.50 21.27 17.14
CA LEU A 712 -21.91 21.60 17.05
C LEU A 712 -22.37 22.39 18.28
N HIS A 713 -22.09 21.90 19.49
CA HIS A 713 -22.43 22.59 20.74
C HIS A 713 -21.73 23.96 20.86
N TYR A 714 -20.43 24.01 20.57
CA TYR A 714 -19.65 25.24 20.62
C TYR A 714 -20.23 26.30 19.67
N ARG A 715 -20.51 25.93 18.41
CA ARG A 715 -21.07 26.85 17.43
C ARG A 715 -22.47 27.32 17.81
N LEU A 716 -23.34 26.46 18.34
CA LEU A 716 -24.66 26.86 18.83
C LEU A 716 -24.56 27.88 19.98
N GLN A 717 -23.58 27.71 20.87
CA GLN A 717 -23.32 28.63 21.96
C GLN A 717 -22.75 29.96 21.47
N GLU A 718 -21.81 29.91 20.51
CA GLU A 718 -21.26 31.09 19.83
C GLU A 718 -22.36 31.90 19.13
N LEU A 719 -23.27 31.24 18.42
CA LEU A 719 -24.43 31.87 17.78
C LEU A 719 -25.37 32.49 18.83
N ALA A 720 -25.63 31.78 19.94
CA ALA A 720 -26.47 32.31 21.01
C ALA A 720 -25.90 33.58 21.63
N TRP A 721 -24.61 33.59 21.95
CA TRP A 721 -23.93 34.78 22.46
C TRP A 721 -23.83 35.89 21.42
N GLY A 722 -23.45 35.52 20.20
CA GLY A 722 -23.24 36.45 19.11
C GLY A 722 -24.50 37.20 18.70
N LEU A 723 -25.66 36.56 18.80
CA LEU A 723 -26.97 37.14 18.47
C LEU A 723 -27.68 37.74 19.69
N ASP A 724 -27.10 37.66 20.90
CA ASP A 724 -27.79 37.95 22.18
C ASP A 724 -29.14 37.21 22.30
N ALA A 725 -29.16 35.97 21.83
CA ALA A 725 -30.34 35.11 21.80
C ALA A 725 -30.22 33.99 22.85
N PRO A 726 -31.33 33.56 23.47
CA PRO A 726 -31.27 32.37 24.32
C PRO A 726 -30.94 31.11 23.49
N PRO A 727 -30.20 30.13 24.04
CA PRO A 727 -29.76 28.95 23.26
C PRO A 727 -30.89 28.16 22.59
N TRP A 728 -32.08 28.09 23.22
CA TRP A 728 -33.22 27.39 22.65
C TRP A 728 -33.76 28.07 21.38
N ALA A 729 -33.65 29.40 21.26
CA ALA A 729 -34.11 30.14 20.09
C ALA A 729 -33.18 29.88 18.90
N VAL A 730 -31.86 29.84 19.15
CA VAL A 730 -30.88 29.45 18.12
C VAL A 730 -31.05 28.00 17.69
N LYS A 731 -31.24 27.06 18.64
CA LYS A 731 -31.55 25.67 18.28
C LYS A 731 -32.81 25.58 17.44
N ARG A 732 -33.86 26.35 17.76
CA ARG A 732 -35.10 26.40 16.96
C ARG A 732 -34.85 26.96 15.56
N LEU A 733 -34.06 28.02 15.43
CA LEU A 733 -33.65 28.58 14.13
C LEU A 733 -32.94 27.52 13.29
N VAL A 734 -31.94 26.83 13.85
CA VAL A 734 -31.18 25.79 13.14
C VAL A 734 -32.07 24.59 12.80
N ARG A 735 -33.07 24.26 13.62
CA ARG A 735 -34.03 23.20 13.29
C ARG A 735 -34.94 23.53 12.13
N ALA A 736 -35.41 24.78 12.06
CA ALA A 736 -36.25 25.25 10.96
C ALA A 736 -35.45 25.52 9.68
N ARG A 737 -34.20 26.00 9.83
CA ARG A 737 -33.30 26.36 8.74
C ARG A 737 -31.87 25.86 9.04
N PRO A 738 -31.59 24.56 8.81
CA PRO A 738 -30.28 23.93 8.99
C PRO A 738 -29.09 24.69 8.41
N ARG A 739 -29.28 25.39 7.27
CA ARG A 739 -28.24 26.19 6.62
C ARG A 739 -27.75 27.37 7.48
N ALA A 740 -28.60 27.93 8.34
CA ALA A 740 -28.24 29.03 9.22
C ALA A 740 -27.07 28.70 10.16
N PHE A 741 -26.84 27.41 10.45
CA PHE A 741 -25.71 26.95 11.25
C PHE A 741 -24.34 27.33 10.63
N PHE A 742 -24.25 27.36 9.30
CA PHE A 742 -23.00 27.59 8.56
C PHE A 742 -22.81 29.03 8.10
N LEU A 743 -23.78 29.92 8.31
CA LEU A 743 -23.65 31.32 7.94
C LEU A 743 -22.68 32.06 8.89
N PRO A 744 -21.92 33.04 8.38
CA PRO A 744 -21.17 33.96 9.21
C PRO A 744 -22.07 34.68 10.23
N LEU A 745 -21.53 34.94 11.42
CA LEU A 745 -22.31 35.57 12.50
C LEU A 745 -22.79 36.98 12.10
N GLN A 746 -22.02 37.70 11.29
CA GLN A 746 -22.36 39.03 10.81
C GLN A 746 -23.60 39.01 9.91
N GLU A 747 -23.67 38.10 8.94
CA GLU A 747 -24.83 37.96 8.05
C GLU A 747 -26.10 37.61 8.84
N LEU A 748 -25.98 36.75 9.86
CA LEU A 748 -27.10 36.42 10.75
C LEU A 748 -27.56 37.63 11.57
N ARG A 749 -26.65 38.49 12.03
CA ARG A 749 -26.99 39.75 12.72
C ARG A 749 -27.69 40.73 11.79
N GLU A 750 -27.23 40.84 10.55
CA GLU A 750 -27.87 41.71 9.55
C GLU A 750 -29.27 41.19 9.18
N ALA A 751 -29.44 39.88 9.01
CA ALA A 751 -30.73 39.25 8.80
C ALA A 751 -31.67 39.46 10.00
N LEU A 752 -31.14 39.33 11.22
CA LEU A 752 -31.87 39.61 12.45
C LEU A 752 -32.30 41.07 12.54
N ALA A 753 -31.40 42.02 12.28
CA ALA A 753 -31.71 43.45 12.28
C ALA A 753 -32.77 43.81 11.24
N ARG A 754 -32.73 43.19 10.05
CA ARG A 754 -33.79 43.34 9.04
C ARG A 754 -35.14 42.81 9.54
N ALA A 755 -35.16 41.65 10.19
CA ALA A 755 -36.39 41.08 10.76
C ALA A 755 -36.94 41.93 11.93
N GLU A 756 -36.07 42.51 12.75
CA GLU A 756 -36.47 43.47 13.79
C GLU A 756 -37.05 44.76 13.18
N ALA A 757 -36.45 45.25 12.09
CA ALA A 757 -36.93 46.44 11.38
C ALA A 757 -38.32 46.25 10.74
N THR A 758 -38.67 45.03 10.32
CA THR A 758 -40.03 44.71 9.83
C THR A 758 -41.07 44.55 10.95
N GLY A 759 -40.70 44.84 12.20
CA GLY A 759 -41.60 44.81 13.34
C GLY A 759 -41.68 43.46 14.06
N SER A 760 -40.83 42.49 13.70
CA SER A 760 -40.81 41.18 14.37
C SER A 760 -40.37 41.34 15.83
N GLY A 761 -41.30 41.15 16.78
CA GLY A 761 -41.04 41.29 18.22
C GLY A 761 -41.42 42.64 18.83
N GLN A 762 -42.11 43.52 18.08
CA GLN A 762 -42.73 44.71 18.68
C GLN A 762 -43.67 44.32 19.83
N GLY A 763 -43.57 45.04 20.95
CA GLY A 763 -44.36 44.79 22.17
C GLY A 763 -43.73 43.85 23.20
N VAL A 764 -42.56 43.27 22.94
CA VAL A 764 -41.88 42.39 23.90
C VAL A 764 -40.89 43.20 24.75
N HIS A 765 -41.10 43.29 26.07
CA HIS A 765 -40.32 44.18 26.95
C HIS A 765 -38.87 43.76 27.27
N ARG A 766 -38.37 42.63 26.74
CA ARG A 766 -36.99 42.16 26.95
C ARG A 766 -36.27 41.94 25.63
N ARG A 767 -35.10 42.57 25.44
CA ARG A 767 -34.26 42.45 24.23
C ARG A 767 -34.04 41.00 23.79
N LYS A 768 -33.68 40.10 24.71
CA LYS A 768 -33.50 38.66 24.41
C LYS A 768 -34.76 37.98 23.86
N MET A 769 -35.93 38.43 24.27
CA MET A 769 -37.21 37.89 23.79
C MET A 769 -37.66 38.54 22.47
N GLN A 770 -37.31 39.81 22.24
CA GLN A 770 -37.45 40.46 20.92
C GLN A 770 -36.60 39.72 19.87
N VAL A 771 -35.33 39.49 20.18
CA VAL A 771 -34.42 38.70 19.33
C VAL A 771 -34.97 37.28 19.10
N ALA A 772 -35.49 36.62 20.14
CA ALA A 772 -36.09 35.29 19.98
C ALA A 772 -37.34 35.31 19.07
N ALA A 773 -38.14 36.37 19.11
CA ALA A 773 -39.29 36.56 18.23
C ALA A 773 -38.86 36.84 16.79
N ALA A 774 -37.83 37.68 16.57
CA ALA A 774 -37.26 37.93 15.26
C ALA A 774 -36.59 36.68 14.66
N LEU A 775 -35.88 35.88 15.47
CA LEU A 775 -35.38 34.57 15.04
C LEU A 775 -36.50 33.58 14.70
N LYS A 776 -37.63 33.63 15.41
CA LYS A 776 -38.82 32.84 15.07
C LYS A 776 -39.44 33.29 13.76
N ALA A 777 -39.49 34.60 13.49
CA ALA A 777 -39.93 35.15 12.21
C ALA A 777 -39.00 34.69 11.08
N LEU A 778 -37.68 34.84 11.25
CA LEU A 778 -36.67 34.32 10.31
C LEU A 778 -36.78 32.80 10.09
N ALA A 779 -37.16 32.03 11.11
CA ALA A 779 -37.38 30.59 10.98
C ALA A 779 -38.65 30.26 10.19
N ALA A 780 -39.67 31.12 10.26
CA ALA A 780 -40.96 30.94 9.58
C ALA A 780 -40.98 31.52 8.16
N ASP A 781 -39.95 32.30 7.80
CA ASP A 781 -40.04 33.21 6.67
C ASP A 781 -40.08 32.55 5.28
N ASP A 782 -39.90 31.25 5.01
CA ASP A 782 -39.85 30.63 3.64
C ASP A 782 -39.10 31.31 2.44
N GLY A 783 -38.78 32.60 2.45
CA GLY A 783 -38.31 33.39 1.33
C GLY A 783 -36.81 33.26 1.06
N GLU A 784 -36.42 33.63 -0.15
CA GLU A 784 -35.07 33.58 -0.77
C GLU A 784 -33.96 34.36 -0.02
N LEU A 785 -34.27 34.96 1.14
CA LEU A 785 -33.43 35.91 1.87
C LEU A 785 -32.08 35.36 2.34
N LEU A 786 -31.86 34.04 2.24
CA LEU A 786 -30.61 33.35 2.62
C LEU A 786 -29.93 32.62 1.45
N ASP A 787 -30.45 32.69 0.23
CA ASP A 787 -29.87 31.97 -0.93
C ASP A 787 -28.79 32.78 -1.68
N VAL A 788 -28.54 34.03 -1.27
CA VAL A 788 -27.71 34.99 -2.04
C VAL A 788 -26.18 34.80 -1.89
N GLY A 789 -25.69 33.97 -0.96
CA GLY A 789 -24.26 34.04 -0.56
C GLY A 789 -23.37 32.80 -0.70
N LEU A 790 -23.92 31.58 -0.70
CA LEU A 790 -23.12 30.38 -0.39
C LEU A 790 -22.46 29.68 -1.60
N ASP A 791 -22.81 30.05 -2.83
CA ASP A 791 -22.20 29.47 -4.04
C ASP A 791 -20.95 30.24 -4.54
N GLN A 792 -20.56 31.34 -3.86
CA GLN A 792 -19.42 32.18 -4.28
C GLN A 792 -18.04 31.71 -3.76
N ASP A 793 -17.81 30.40 -3.66
CA ASP A 793 -16.44 29.86 -3.68
C ASP A 793 -15.89 29.87 -5.13
N GLY A 794 -15.72 31.08 -5.69
CA GLY A 794 -14.68 31.40 -6.68
C GLY A 794 -14.53 30.54 -7.94
N ALA A 795 -15.61 30.23 -8.66
CA ALA A 795 -15.56 29.98 -10.10
C ALA A 795 -16.77 30.67 -10.76
N PRO A 796 -16.59 31.50 -11.81
CA PRO A 796 -17.69 32.25 -12.40
C PRO A 796 -18.64 31.30 -13.12
N ASN A 797 -19.78 31.00 -12.50
CA ASN A 797 -20.96 30.51 -13.17
C ASN A 797 -21.68 31.71 -13.82
N GLN A 798 -21.20 32.13 -15.00
CA GLN A 798 -22.04 32.85 -15.95
C GLN A 798 -22.67 31.80 -16.86
N LEU A 799 -23.89 31.39 -16.56
CA LEU A 799 -24.92 30.89 -17.50
C LEU A 799 -26.08 30.30 -16.68
N ALA A 800 -27.03 31.17 -16.34
CA ALA A 800 -28.46 30.90 -16.30
C ALA A 800 -29.15 32.15 -16.84
#